data_AF-A0A958XZK6-F1
#
_entry.id   AF-A0A958XZK6-F1
#
_cell.length_a   1.000
_cell.length_b   1.000
_cell.length_c   1.000
_cell.angle_alpha   90.00
_cell.angle_beta   90.00
_cell.angle_gamma   90.00
#
_symmetry.space_group_name_H-M   'P 1'
#
loop_
_entity.id
_entity.type
_entity.pdbx_description
1 polymer ?
#
loop_
_entity_poly.entity_id
_entity_poly.type
_entity_poly.pdbx_seq_one_letter_code
_entity_poly.pdbx_strand_id
1 'polypeptide(L)'
;MRYLIYFLLLFTAFLLLFCSRELPEATGGQYLNLAEGVQYVGMNTCKSCHPNVHATFIHTGMGRSFDRATRQKSDATFGEHALAYDTASNLYYKPFFRDSVMYVLEFRLEGGDTVHQRLERIDYIVGSGQHTNSHIVDFNGYIYQAPVTYYTQEGRWDMAPGFRGDNIRFGRLLTAECITCHNHLPDLVEGSLNKYSRMPTGIECERCHGPGEVHAREKLAGHIVDTSKFIDYTIVTPSDLSRDLQMDLCQRCHLQGIAVLNEGKDFFDFKPGMRLQEVFNVFLPRYTNSHERFIMASQADRLRLSPCYLQSDMTCITCHNPHQSIEATDKSRYNNACLNCHGKQRQAACSAPMAERLAEEDDCSGCHMPRSGSIDIPHVNITDHYISRSNVKGRERQEVPSGSPDFLGLQILTKEKATPLEMAKGYLALYDKYVQSAVMLDSAWFYLGRSDASPGQKQATLLHYYFAREDYPAIVELAAPLQPRELTDGWAAYHCGEAYYKTGDFSRALSFYQRATSLLPYNLDFQEKMGAAYIQHQQLPKAIETLEWVLKENPKRPVALSNLGYACVLQGQFQQAESFYDRAIALDPDYEQALLNKAAVRLLQKDTEEAKKLIERVLKINPENRQALAIWGQL
;
A
#
# COMPACT_ATOMS: atom_id res chain seq x y z
N MET A 1 -4.89 -54.50 -9.04
CA MET A 1 -6.33 -54.34 -8.70
C MET A 1 -6.58 -53.74 -7.32
N ARG A 2 -6.01 -54.25 -6.21
CA ARG A 2 -6.25 -53.70 -4.86
C ARG A 2 -5.91 -52.20 -4.72
N TYR A 3 -4.77 -51.74 -5.22
CA TYR A 3 -4.38 -50.32 -5.17
C TYR A 3 -5.27 -49.39 -6.01
N LEU A 4 -5.83 -49.90 -7.12
CA LEU A 4 -6.75 -49.14 -7.97
C LEU A 4 -8.10 -48.92 -7.27
N ILE A 5 -8.54 -49.89 -6.48
CA ILE A 5 -9.76 -49.82 -5.66
C ILE A 5 -9.58 -48.86 -4.48
N TYR A 6 -8.41 -48.86 -3.81
CA TYR A 6 -8.12 -47.87 -2.77
C TYR A 6 -7.99 -46.44 -3.31
N PHE A 7 -7.41 -46.27 -4.51
CA PHE A 7 -7.33 -44.97 -5.16
C PHE A 7 -8.72 -44.48 -5.60
N LEU A 8 -9.57 -45.35 -6.16
CA LEU A 8 -10.96 -45.01 -6.48
C LEU A 8 -11.76 -44.67 -5.22
N LEU A 9 -11.62 -45.43 -4.13
CA LEU A 9 -12.35 -45.22 -2.88
C LEU A 9 -11.94 -43.91 -2.19
N LEU A 10 -10.64 -43.59 -2.18
CA LEU A 10 -10.14 -42.31 -1.67
C LEU A 10 -10.59 -41.14 -2.56
N PHE A 11 -10.62 -41.32 -3.89
CA PHE A 11 -11.11 -40.29 -4.81
C PHE A 11 -12.62 -40.08 -4.70
N THR A 12 -13.42 -41.15 -4.50
CA THR A 12 -14.85 -41.03 -4.23
C THR A 12 -15.16 -40.48 -2.84
N ALA A 13 -14.36 -40.79 -1.82
CA ALA A 13 -14.51 -40.19 -0.49
C ALA A 13 -14.14 -38.70 -0.50
N PHE A 14 -13.15 -38.29 -1.31
CA PHE A 14 -12.80 -36.89 -1.52
C PHE A 14 -13.90 -36.14 -2.31
N LEU A 15 -14.49 -36.77 -3.34
CA LEU A 15 -15.64 -36.22 -4.08
C LEU A 15 -16.90 -36.12 -3.22
N LEU A 16 -17.16 -37.07 -2.31
CA LEU A 16 -18.32 -37.03 -1.42
C LEU A 16 -18.17 -36.00 -0.29
N LEU A 17 -16.94 -35.73 0.18
CA LEU A 17 -16.67 -34.65 1.14
C LEU A 17 -16.84 -33.24 0.53
N PHE A 18 -16.68 -33.09 -0.79
CA PHE A 18 -16.99 -31.85 -1.50
C PHE A 18 -18.45 -31.73 -1.97
N CYS A 19 -19.25 -32.81 -1.92
CA CYS A 19 -20.62 -32.83 -2.43
C CYS A 19 -21.73 -32.67 -1.36
N SER A 20 -21.41 -32.54 -0.07
CA SER A 20 -22.43 -32.47 0.99
C SER A 20 -22.33 -31.25 1.89
N ARG A 21 -21.87 -30.11 1.36
CA ARG A 21 -22.03 -28.83 2.07
C ARG A 21 -23.36 -28.21 1.67
N GLU A 22 -24.31 -28.18 2.60
CA GLU A 22 -25.52 -27.36 2.46
C GLU A 22 -25.08 -25.89 2.34
N LEU A 23 -25.34 -25.28 1.19
CA LEU A 23 -25.14 -23.84 1.00
C LEU A 23 -26.39 -23.11 1.50
N PRO A 24 -26.23 -21.87 1.98
CA PRO A 24 -27.35 -21.11 2.52
C PRO A 24 -28.44 -20.89 1.46
N GLU A 25 -29.69 -21.08 1.85
CA GLU A 25 -30.86 -20.68 1.08
C GLU A 25 -31.18 -19.20 1.35
N ALA A 26 -31.61 -18.47 0.32
CA ALA A 26 -31.93 -17.04 0.45
C ALA A 26 -33.19 -16.81 1.27
N THR A 27 -33.03 -16.54 2.56
CA THR A 27 -34.11 -16.03 3.42
C THR A 27 -33.87 -14.56 3.75
N GLY A 28 -34.73 -13.64 3.29
CA GLY A 28 -34.75 -12.25 3.78
C GLY A 28 -33.90 -11.22 3.02
N GLY A 29 -33.71 -11.37 1.70
CA GLY A 29 -33.15 -10.29 0.85
C GLY A 29 -31.67 -9.96 1.08
N GLN A 30 -30.92 -10.89 1.67
CA GLN A 30 -29.46 -10.78 1.84
C GLN A 30 -28.73 -11.55 0.74
N TYR A 31 -27.59 -11.03 0.30
CA TYR A 31 -26.77 -11.73 -0.67
C TYR A 31 -26.04 -12.93 -0.05
N LEU A 32 -26.11 -14.07 -0.73
CA LEU A 32 -25.54 -15.34 -0.29
C LEU A 32 -24.00 -15.34 -0.35
N ASN A 33 -23.38 -14.48 -1.17
CA ASN A 33 -21.93 -14.33 -1.24
C ASN A 33 -21.29 -13.86 0.09
N LEU A 34 -22.08 -13.22 0.95
CA LEU A 34 -21.64 -12.75 2.27
C LEU A 34 -21.53 -13.87 3.29
N ALA A 35 -22.22 -14.99 3.06
CA ALA A 35 -22.22 -16.11 3.99
C ALA A 35 -20.82 -16.67 4.23
N GLU A 36 -20.63 -17.20 5.43
CA GLU A 36 -19.36 -17.75 5.87
C GLU A 36 -18.97 -18.98 5.04
N GLY A 37 -17.72 -19.00 4.59
CA GLY A 37 -17.17 -20.13 3.85
C GLY A 37 -17.58 -20.25 2.38
N VAL A 38 -18.32 -19.29 1.82
CA VAL A 38 -18.52 -19.17 0.36
C VAL A 38 -17.22 -18.74 -0.32
N GLN A 39 -16.84 -19.44 -1.37
CA GLN A 39 -15.53 -19.34 -2.01
C GLN A 39 -15.51 -18.48 -3.27
N TYR A 40 -14.33 -17.93 -3.56
CA TYR A 40 -14.01 -17.29 -4.83
C TYR A 40 -13.67 -18.35 -5.88
N VAL A 41 -14.26 -18.23 -7.08
CA VAL A 41 -14.12 -19.22 -8.17
C VAL A 41 -13.18 -18.76 -9.29
N GLY A 42 -12.71 -17.51 -9.23
CA GLY A 42 -11.82 -16.89 -10.19
C GLY A 42 -12.52 -16.48 -11.49
N MET A 43 -11.98 -15.45 -12.13
CA MET A 43 -12.57 -14.85 -13.33
C MET A 43 -12.70 -15.81 -14.53
N ASN A 44 -11.91 -16.88 -14.61
CA ASN A 44 -12.05 -17.89 -15.68
C ASN A 44 -13.38 -18.65 -15.59
N THR A 45 -13.91 -18.88 -14.38
CA THR A 45 -15.23 -19.46 -14.19
C THR A 45 -16.30 -18.50 -14.72
N CYS A 46 -16.21 -17.21 -14.38
CA CYS A 46 -17.10 -16.17 -14.88
C CYS A 46 -17.04 -16.06 -16.42
N LYS A 47 -15.83 -16.13 -17.01
CA LYS A 47 -15.58 -16.05 -18.46
C LYS A 47 -16.30 -17.16 -19.24
N SER A 48 -16.46 -18.35 -18.66
CA SER A 48 -17.13 -19.47 -19.34
C SER A 48 -18.59 -19.16 -19.70
N CYS A 49 -19.28 -18.38 -18.87
CA CYS A 49 -20.65 -17.92 -19.09
C CYS A 49 -20.73 -16.48 -19.65
N HIS A 50 -19.76 -15.62 -19.34
CA HIS A 50 -19.73 -14.20 -19.70
C HIS A 50 -18.51 -13.81 -20.55
N PRO A 51 -18.25 -14.46 -21.70
CA PRO A 51 -17.03 -14.24 -22.47
C PRO A 51 -16.92 -12.81 -23.02
N ASN A 52 -18.05 -12.19 -23.37
CA ASN A 52 -18.08 -10.83 -23.93
C ASN A 52 -17.70 -9.77 -22.88
N VAL A 53 -18.18 -9.92 -21.65
CA VAL A 53 -17.85 -9.01 -20.54
C VAL A 53 -16.38 -9.15 -20.17
N HIS A 54 -15.89 -10.39 -20.08
CA HIS A 54 -14.48 -10.66 -19.82
C HIS A 54 -13.59 -10.04 -20.90
N ALA A 55 -13.95 -10.21 -22.18
CA ALA A 55 -13.14 -9.75 -23.31
C ALA A 55 -12.89 -8.23 -23.29
N THR A 56 -13.83 -7.43 -22.78
CA THR A 56 -13.63 -5.99 -22.65
C THR A 56 -13.01 -5.59 -21.31
N PHE A 57 -13.38 -6.28 -20.22
CA PHE A 57 -12.95 -5.92 -18.87
C PHE A 57 -11.43 -6.01 -18.67
N ILE A 58 -10.76 -7.04 -19.20
CA ILE A 58 -9.31 -7.23 -19.04
C ILE A 58 -8.46 -6.11 -19.67
N HIS A 59 -9.06 -5.28 -20.53
CA HIS A 59 -8.42 -4.13 -21.16
C HIS A 59 -8.72 -2.80 -20.45
N THR A 60 -9.54 -2.82 -19.41
CA THR A 60 -9.80 -1.64 -18.56
C THR A 60 -8.58 -1.31 -17.71
N GLY A 61 -8.57 -0.10 -17.13
CA GLY A 61 -7.54 0.26 -16.15
C GLY A 61 -7.51 -0.67 -14.93
N MET A 62 -8.65 -1.21 -14.53
CA MET A 62 -8.76 -2.20 -13.44
C MET A 62 -8.20 -3.58 -13.85
N GLY A 63 -8.54 -4.08 -15.03
CA GLY A 63 -8.00 -5.36 -15.53
C GLY A 63 -6.48 -5.32 -15.78
N ARG A 64 -5.93 -4.13 -16.03
CA ARG A 64 -4.49 -3.89 -16.25
C ARG A 64 -3.74 -3.32 -15.04
N SER A 65 -4.37 -3.24 -13.87
CA SER A 65 -3.82 -2.49 -12.73
C SER A 65 -2.56 -3.10 -12.11
N PHE A 66 -2.29 -4.39 -12.36
CA PHE A 66 -1.12 -5.11 -11.85
C PHE A 66 -0.82 -6.30 -12.77
N ASP A 67 0.44 -6.49 -13.17
CA ASP A 67 0.82 -7.63 -14.01
C ASP A 67 2.32 -7.98 -13.87
N ARG A 68 2.75 -9.09 -14.48
CA ARG A 68 4.17 -9.44 -14.61
C ARG A 68 4.91 -8.41 -15.44
N ALA A 69 6.14 -8.10 -15.04
CA ALA A 69 7.01 -7.14 -15.71
C ALA A 69 7.52 -7.67 -17.06
N THR A 70 6.69 -7.55 -18.09
CA THR A 70 6.99 -7.96 -19.48
C THR A 70 6.94 -6.75 -20.40
N ARG A 71 7.58 -6.83 -21.58
CA ARG A 71 7.57 -5.74 -22.56
C ARG A 71 6.15 -5.40 -23.03
N GLN A 72 5.29 -6.40 -23.16
CA GLN A 72 3.89 -6.24 -23.60
C GLN A 72 3.02 -5.54 -22.56
N LYS A 73 3.44 -5.52 -21.29
CA LYS A 73 2.72 -4.92 -20.16
C LYS A 73 3.34 -3.63 -19.68
N SER A 74 4.43 -3.20 -20.31
CA SER A 74 5.11 -1.94 -20.02
C SER A 74 4.73 -0.92 -21.08
N ASP A 75 4.05 0.17 -20.68
CA ASP A 75 3.86 1.34 -21.54
C ASP A 75 5.08 2.27 -21.50
N ALA A 76 6.14 1.90 -20.77
CA ALA A 76 7.37 2.65 -20.67
C ALA A 76 8.23 2.58 -21.94
N THR A 77 8.75 3.75 -22.34
CA THR A 77 9.83 3.87 -23.34
C THR A 77 11.20 3.79 -22.68
N PHE A 78 12.17 3.20 -23.37
CA PHE A 78 13.54 3.02 -22.89
C PHE A 78 14.54 3.74 -23.81
N GLY A 79 15.71 4.14 -23.29
CA GLY A 79 16.71 4.90 -24.05
C GLY A 79 17.66 5.70 -23.16
N GLU A 80 18.25 6.78 -23.69
CA GLU A 80 19.10 7.70 -22.92
C GLU A 80 18.31 8.49 -21.86
N HIS A 81 17.02 8.74 -22.10
CA HIS A 81 16.10 9.39 -21.17
C HIS A 81 15.60 8.46 -20.04
N ALA A 82 15.94 7.18 -20.08
CA ALA A 82 15.60 6.21 -19.04
C ALA A 82 16.63 6.25 -17.92
N LEU A 83 16.75 7.42 -17.28
CA LEU A 83 17.64 7.66 -16.16
C LEU A 83 16.93 8.56 -15.14
N ALA A 84 16.63 8.01 -13.97
CA ALA A 84 16.20 8.80 -12.83
C ALA A 84 17.42 9.09 -11.95
N TYR A 85 17.48 10.29 -11.40
CA TYR A 85 18.56 10.72 -10.50
C TYR A 85 17.95 11.26 -9.21
N ASP A 86 18.35 10.67 -8.10
CA ASP A 86 18.05 11.18 -6.77
C ASP A 86 19.21 12.02 -6.25
N THR A 87 18.98 13.32 -6.16
CA THR A 87 19.96 14.30 -5.70
C THR A 87 20.30 14.15 -4.23
N ALA A 88 19.39 13.63 -3.40
CA ALA A 88 19.59 13.51 -1.96
C ALA A 88 20.60 12.40 -1.63
N SER A 89 20.40 11.20 -2.20
CA SER A 89 21.31 10.06 -2.01
C SER A 89 22.47 10.03 -3.01
N ASN A 90 22.48 10.92 -4.01
CA ASN A 90 23.38 10.86 -5.17
C ASN A 90 23.39 9.45 -5.79
N LEU A 91 22.20 8.95 -6.13
CA LEU A 91 22.00 7.65 -6.78
C LEU A 91 21.27 7.82 -8.10
N TYR A 92 21.76 7.12 -9.10
CA TYR A 92 21.14 6.99 -10.41
C TYR A 92 20.41 5.67 -10.51
N TYR A 93 19.29 5.67 -11.22
CA TYR A 93 18.49 4.49 -11.49
C TYR A 93 18.19 4.40 -12.98
N LYS A 94 18.69 3.33 -13.61
CA LYS A 94 18.53 3.06 -15.03
C LYS A 94 17.68 1.81 -15.23
N PRO A 95 16.38 1.94 -15.56
CA PRO A 95 15.55 0.83 -15.97
C PRO A 95 15.88 0.39 -17.40
N PHE A 96 15.93 -0.91 -17.62
CA PHE A 96 16.13 -1.49 -18.95
C PHE A 96 15.61 -2.92 -19.02
N PHE A 97 15.44 -3.41 -20.24
CA PHE A 97 15.20 -4.83 -20.48
C PHE A 97 16.48 -5.48 -21.00
N ARG A 98 16.82 -6.64 -20.45
CA ARG A 98 17.75 -7.61 -21.06
C ARG A 98 16.92 -8.80 -21.49
N ASP A 99 16.88 -9.04 -22.80
CA ASP A 99 15.94 -9.99 -23.42
C ASP A 99 14.47 -9.65 -23.08
N SER A 100 13.81 -10.54 -22.33
CA SER A 100 12.43 -10.39 -21.86
C SER A 100 12.32 -10.04 -20.37
N VAL A 101 13.45 -9.90 -19.68
CA VAL A 101 13.47 -9.63 -18.24
C VAL A 101 13.80 -8.15 -18.00
N MET A 102 12.99 -7.51 -17.17
CA MET A 102 13.18 -6.13 -16.78
C MET A 102 14.12 -6.02 -15.58
N TYR A 103 15.01 -5.04 -15.63
CA TYR A 103 15.95 -4.73 -14.57
C TYR A 103 15.97 -3.23 -14.27
N VAL A 104 16.36 -2.89 -13.05
CA VAL A 104 16.78 -1.54 -12.67
C VAL A 104 18.22 -1.62 -12.17
N LEU A 105 19.12 -0.88 -12.82
CA LEU A 105 20.47 -0.66 -12.35
C LEU A 105 20.50 0.61 -11.49
N GLU A 106 20.76 0.44 -10.21
CA GLU A 106 21.12 1.52 -9.30
C GLU A 106 22.64 1.71 -9.33
N PHE A 107 23.15 2.94 -9.38
CA PHE A 107 24.58 3.21 -9.33
C PHE A 107 24.92 4.61 -8.82
N ARG A 108 26.15 4.80 -8.37
CA ARG A 108 26.72 6.10 -7.96
C ARG A 108 28.00 6.38 -8.72
N LEU A 109 28.17 7.63 -9.14
CA LEU A 109 29.38 8.12 -9.79
C LEU A 109 30.13 9.08 -8.86
N GLU A 110 31.45 8.95 -8.77
CA GLU A 110 32.36 9.93 -8.17
C GLU A 110 33.56 10.14 -9.10
N GLY A 111 33.83 11.39 -9.50
CA GLY A 111 34.92 11.68 -10.45
C GLY A 111 34.74 11.09 -11.87
N GLY A 112 33.55 10.58 -12.20
CA GLY A 112 33.27 9.85 -13.44
C GLY A 112 33.34 8.32 -13.30
N ASP A 113 33.88 7.81 -12.19
CA ASP A 113 33.99 6.38 -11.90
C ASP A 113 32.78 5.86 -11.14
N THR A 114 32.40 4.61 -11.41
CA THR A 114 31.31 3.94 -10.67
C THR A 114 31.82 3.42 -9.33
N VAL A 115 31.39 4.05 -8.24
CA VAL A 115 31.79 3.68 -6.86
C VAL A 115 30.78 2.79 -6.15
N HIS A 116 29.56 2.72 -6.68
CA HIS A 116 28.51 1.81 -6.20
C HIS A 116 27.67 1.36 -7.39
N GLN A 117 27.27 0.09 -7.39
CA GLN A 117 26.30 -0.43 -8.34
C GLN A 117 25.52 -1.59 -7.73
N ARG A 118 24.24 -1.66 -8.08
CA ARG A 118 23.31 -2.71 -7.66
C ARG A 118 22.32 -2.95 -8.78
N LEU A 119 22.22 -4.21 -9.22
CA LEU A 119 21.29 -4.63 -10.27
C LEU A 119 20.15 -5.41 -9.63
N GLU A 120 18.91 -4.99 -9.86
CA GLU A 120 17.72 -5.70 -9.37
C GLU A 120 16.78 -6.08 -10.53
N ARG A 121 16.25 -7.29 -10.46
CA ARG A 121 15.21 -7.78 -11.37
C ARG A 121 13.87 -7.18 -10.94
N ILE A 122 13.08 -6.72 -11.90
CA ILE A 122 11.69 -6.32 -11.68
C ILE A 122 10.79 -7.51 -12.00
N ASP A 123 9.88 -7.82 -11.08
CA ASP A 123 8.99 -8.98 -11.17
C ASP A 123 7.57 -8.59 -11.61
N TYR A 124 7.11 -7.42 -11.18
CA TYR A 124 5.77 -6.91 -11.49
C TYR A 124 5.76 -5.43 -11.86
N ILE A 125 4.72 -5.04 -12.59
CA ILE A 125 4.36 -3.66 -12.93
C ILE A 125 3.01 -3.36 -12.30
N VAL A 126 2.89 -2.17 -11.69
CA VAL A 126 1.64 -1.65 -11.11
C VAL A 126 1.23 -0.40 -11.86
N GLY A 127 -0.07 -0.28 -12.11
CA GLY A 127 -0.67 0.79 -12.89
C GLY A 127 -0.94 0.36 -14.32
N SER A 128 -2.08 0.81 -14.85
CA SER A 128 -2.59 0.45 -16.18
C SER A 128 -1.85 1.10 -17.35
N GLY A 129 -0.91 2.01 -17.08
CA GLY A 129 -0.24 2.85 -18.07
C GLY A 129 -1.01 4.12 -18.47
N GLN A 130 -2.22 4.34 -17.96
CA GLN A 130 -2.96 5.59 -18.22
C GLN A 130 -2.32 6.83 -17.58
N HIS A 131 -1.59 6.62 -16.48
CA HIS A 131 -0.93 7.67 -15.71
C HIS A 131 0.53 7.32 -15.43
N THR A 132 0.74 6.14 -14.87
CA THR A 132 2.07 5.65 -14.48
C THR A 132 2.19 4.14 -14.64
N ASN A 133 3.44 3.67 -14.76
CA ASN A 133 3.84 2.31 -14.47
C ASN A 133 4.91 2.32 -13.38
N SER A 134 4.57 1.84 -12.18
CA SER A 134 5.51 1.62 -11.08
C SER A 134 6.01 0.17 -11.08
N HIS A 135 7.20 -0.06 -10.53
CA HIS A 135 7.92 -1.31 -10.70
C HIS A 135 8.17 -1.97 -9.35
N ILE A 136 8.06 -3.29 -9.30
CA ILE A 136 8.03 -4.07 -8.07
C ILE A 136 9.05 -5.19 -8.12
N VAL A 137 9.75 -5.41 -7.02
CA VAL A 137 10.70 -6.50 -6.82
C VAL A 137 10.13 -7.54 -5.87
N ASP A 138 10.45 -8.81 -6.11
CA ASP A 138 10.04 -9.96 -5.32
C ASP A 138 11.26 -10.72 -4.79
N PHE A 139 11.43 -10.70 -3.47
CA PHE A 139 12.45 -11.46 -2.78
C PHE A 139 11.78 -12.59 -1.98
N ASN A 140 11.65 -13.77 -2.57
CA ASN A 140 11.06 -14.95 -1.89
C ASN A 140 9.65 -14.67 -1.33
N GLY A 141 8.80 -14.06 -2.15
CA GLY A 141 7.44 -13.66 -1.82
C GLY A 141 7.34 -12.33 -1.08
N TYR A 142 8.44 -11.74 -0.60
CA TYR A 142 8.45 -10.41 -0.01
C TYR A 142 8.47 -9.35 -1.12
N ILE A 143 7.42 -8.55 -1.18
CA ILE A 143 7.19 -7.61 -2.28
C ILE A 143 7.53 -6.17 -1.88
N TYR A 144 8.32 -5.49 -2.71
CA TYR A 144 8.77 -4.10 -2.47
C TYR A 144 8.65 -3.23 -3.72
N GLN A 145 8.38 -1.94 -3.54
CA GLN A 145 8.39 -0.96 -4.62
C GLN A 145 9.84 -0.61 -4.97
N ALA A 146 10.17 -0.65 -6.25
CA ALA A 146 11.40 -0.07 -6.76
C ALA A 146 11.31 1.47 -6.72
N PRO A 147 12.45 2.18 -6.64
CA PRO A 147 12.48 3.62 -6.45
C PRO A 147 12.12 4.44 -7.69
N VAL A 148 11.81 3.80 -8.82
CA VAL A 148 11.53 4.46 -10.11
C VAL A 148 10.16 4.14 -10.67
N THR A 149 9.57 5.13 -11.32
CA THR A 149 8.27 5.04 -12.00
C THR A 149 8.36 5.70 -13.36
N TYR A 150 7.66 5.14 -14.33
CA TYR A 150 7.47 5.79 -15.62
C TYR A 150 6.18 6.59 -15.59
N TYR A 151 6.26 7.87 -15.93
CA TYR A 151 5.13 8.80 -16.00
C TYR A 151 4.68 8.90 -17.45
N THR A 152 3.58 8.22 -17.79
CA THR A 152 3.19 7.99 -19.19
C THR A 152 2.71 9.27 -19.88
N GLN A 153 2.09 10.18 -19.12
CA GLN A 153 1.63 11.48 -19.64
C GLN A 153 2.78 12.40 -20.08
N GLU A 154 3.95 12.29 -19.45
CA GLU A 154 5.14 13.08 -19.78
C GLU A 154 6.20 12.28 -20.56
N GLY A 155 5.98 10.98 -20.75
CA GLY A 155 6.88 10.11 -21.50
C GLY A 155 8.25 9.89 -20.87
N ARG A 156 8.37 10.00 -19.53
CA ARG A 156 9.69 9.99 -18.84
C ARG A 156 9.75 9.14 -17.59
N TRP A 157 10.98 8.78 -17.25
CA TRP A 157 11.33 8.11 -16.00
C TRP A 157 11.68 9.13 -14.93
N ASP A 158 11.20 8.90 -13.71
CA ASP A 158 11.57 9.70 -12.54
C ASP A 158 11.41 8.86 -11.27
N MET A 159 11.73 9.47 -10.12
CA MET A 159 11.52 8.85 -8.82
C MET A 159 10.05 8.49 -8.63
N ALA A 160 9.81 7.31 -8.08
CA ALA A 160 8.48 6.87 -7.70
C ALA A 160 7.89 7.79 -6.61
N PRO A 161 6.56 7.95 -6.54
CA PRO A 161 5.94 8.77 -5.50
C PRO A 161 6.39 8.36 -4.10
N GLY A 162 6.84 9.32 -3.28
CA GLY A 162 7.36 9.07 -1.93
C GLY A 162 8.86 8.75 -1.83
N PHE A 163 9.60 8.69 -2.94
CA PHE A 163 11.06 8.44 -2.92
C PHE A 163 11.93 9.70 -3.06
N ARG A 164 11.32 10.88 -3.23
CA ARG A 164 12.07 12.15 -3.21
C ARG A 164 12.31 12.57 -1.76
N GLY A 165 13.55 12.83 -1.40
CA GLY A 165 13.95 13.26 -0.04
C GLY A 165 14.12 12.09 0.94
N ASP A 166 13.24 11.10 0.90
CA ASP A 166 13.32 9.88 1.74
C ASP A 166 13.43 8.62 0.86
N ASN A 167 14.61 8.43 0.24
CA ASN A 167 14.82 7.34 -0.70
C ASN A 167 15.20 6.04 0.01
N ILE A 168 14.18 5.25 0.36
CA ILE A 168 14.36 3.91 0.93
C ILE A 168 14.65 2.80 -0.12
N ARG A 169 14.93 3.19 -1.37
CA ARG A 169 15.43 2.32 -2.46
C ARG A 169 14.52 1.13 -2.74
N PHE A 170 15.00 -0.10 -2.57
CA PHE A 170 14.21 -1.32 -2.75
C PHE A 170 13.58 -1.81 -1.44
N GLY A 171 13.40 -0.91 -0.46
CA GLY A 171 12.91 -1.21 0.88
C GLY A 171 11.44 -0.87 1.14
N ARG A 172 10.74 -0.19 0.22
CA ARG A 172 9.33 0.19 0.44
C ARG A 172 8.41 -1.01 0.33
N LEU A 173 7.83 -1.45 1.45
CA LEU A 173 6.93 -2.59 1.52
C LEU A 173 5.64 -2.36 0.70
N LEU A 174 5.19 -3.38 -0.03
CA LEU A 174 3.83 -3.43 -0.58
C LEU A 174 2.94 -4.29 0.32
N THR A 175 2.22 -3.62 1.22
CA THR A 175 1.28 -4.26 2.14
C THR A 175 -0.05 -4.58 1.48
N ALA A 176 -0.92 -5.32 2.19
CA ALA A 176 -2.28 -5.60 1.76
C ALA A 176 -3.08 -4.32 1.41
N GLU A 177 -2.79 -3.20 2.09
CA GLU A 177 -3.39 -1.89 1.80
C GLU A 177 -3.11 -1.41 0.37
N CYS A 178 -1.89 -1.65 -0.14
CA CYS A 178 -1.55 -1.30 -1.51
C CYS A 178 -2.19 -2.30 -2.49
N ILE A 179 -2.08 -3.60 -2.20
CA ILE A 179 -2.49 -4.65 -3.14
C ILE A 179 -4.02 -4.72 -3.30
N THR A 180 -4.79 -4.46 -2.24
CA THR A 180 -6.27 -4.51 -2.30
C THR A 180 -6.88 -3.57 -3.34
N CYS A 181 -6.19 -2.46 -3.65
CA CYS A 181 -6.64 -1.48 -4.65
C CYS A 181 -6.09 -1.73 -6.06
N HIS A 182 -5.01 -2.51 -6.19
CA HIS A 182 -4.32 -2.71 -7.46
C HIS A 182 -4.42 -4.13 -8.00
N ASN A 183 -4.95 -5.08 -7.23
CA ASN A 183 -4.96 -6.49 -7.62
C ASN A 183 -6.24 -7.20 -7.17
N HIS A 184 -6.37 -8.48 -7.55
CA HIS A 184 -7.40 -9.38 -7.06
C HIS A 184 -7.08 -9.83 -5.61
N LEU A 185 -7.22 -11.12 -5.29
CA LEU A 185 -7.00 -11.69 -3.96
C LEU A 185 -5.66 -12.44 -3.94
N PRO A 186 -4.58 -11.81 -3.42
CA PRO A 186 -3.33 -12.50 -3.17
C PRO A 186 -3.46 -13.41 -1.94
N ASP A 187 -2.55 -14.37 -1.84
CA ASP A 187 -2.44 -15.22 -0.65
C ASP A 187 -1.34 -14.63 0.25
N LEU A 188 -1.73 -13.74 1.16
CA LEU A 188 -0.83 -13.17 2.17
C LEU A 188 -0.42 -14.27 3.15
N VAL A 189 0.88 -14.43 3.39
CA VAL A 189 1.40 -15.35 4.40
C VAL A 189 1.06 -14.78 5.76
N GLU A 190 0.34 -15.57 6.57
CA GLU A 190 -0.06 -15.22 7.92
C GLU A 190 1.14 -14.76 8.76
N GLY A 191 0.97 -13.67 9.52
CA GLY A 191 2.06 -13.12 10.32
C GLY A 191 3.11 -12.34 9.52
N SER A 192 2.82 -11.96 8.27
CA SER A 192 3.67 -11.10 7.44
C SER A 192 2.96 -9.79 7.10
N LEU A 193 3.73 -8.77 6.71
CA LEU A 193 3.18 -7.50 6.22
C LEU A 193 3.13 -7.42 4.68
N ASN A 194 4.02 -8.14 4.00
CA ASN A 194 4.22 -8.05 2.56
C ASN A 194 4.74 -9.35 1.92
N LYS A 195 4.62 -10.49 2.61
CA LYS A 195 5.02 -11.79 2.07
C LYS A 195 3.80 -12.50 1.49
N TYR A 196 3.84 -12.84 0.21
CA TYR A 196 2.74 -13.51 -0.48
C TYR A 196 3.21 -14.84 -1.05
N SER A 197 2.43 -15.91 -0.85
CA SER A 197 2.69 -17.22 -1.46
C SER A 197 2.15 -17.29 -2.89
N ARG A 198 1.13 -16.48 -3.20
CA ARG A 198 0.55 -16.30 -4.54
C ARG A 198 0.20 -14.83 -4.76
N MET A 199 0.62 -14.31 -5.92
CA MET A 199 0.29 -12.97 -6.38
C MET A 199 -0.47 -13.05 -7.72
N PRO A 200 -1.78 -12.75 -7.75
CA PRO A 200 -2.56 -12.69 -8.99
C PRO A 200 -2.19 -11.46 -9.83
N THR A 201 -2.88 -11.25 -10.94
CA THR A 201 -2.68 -10.12 -11.84
C THR A 201 -4.00 -9.38 -12.07
N GLY A 202 -3.98 -8.07 -11.87
CA GLY A 202 -5.10 -7.18 -12.13
C GLY A 202 -6.28 -7.37 -11.17
N ILE A 203 -7.17 -6.39 -11.16
CA ILE A 203 -8.48 -6.55 -10.52
C ILE A 203 -9.32 -7.51 -11.38
N GLU A 204 -10.03 -8.43 -10.73
CA GLU A 204 -10.92 -9.41 -11.38
C GLU A 204 -12.40 -9.19 -11.02
N CYS A 205 -13.30 -9.92 -11.70
CA CYS A 205 -14.76 -9.84 -11.56
C CYS A 205 -15.22 -9.86 -10.09
N GLU A 206 -14.72 -10.81 -9.30
CA GLU A 206 -15.18 -11.04 -7.93
C GLU A 206 -14.76 -9.94 -6.94
N ARG A 207 -13.87 -9.01 -7.34
CA ARG A 207 -13.61 -7.80 -6.54
C ARG A 207 -14.83 -6.88 -6.51
N CYS A 208 -15.67 -6.90 -7.55
CA CYS A 208 -16.89 -6.09 -7.64
C CYS A 208 -18.16 -6.89 -7.34
N HIS A 209 -18.16 -8.19 -7.67
CA HIS A 209 -19.33 -9.07 -7.57
C HIS A 209 -19.31 -9.99 -6.33
N GLY A 210 -18.16 -10.11 -5.65
CA GLY A 210 -17.96 -10.98 -4.50
C GLY A 210 -17.75 -12.45 -4.87
N PRO A 211 -17.64 -13.33 -3.86
CA PRO A 211 -17.49 -14.78 -4.06
C PRO A 211 -18.57 -15.37 -4.97
N GLY A 212 -18.17 -16.00 -6.08
CA GLY A 212 -19.08 -16.49 -7.13
C GLY A 212 -19.54 -17.95 -7.00
N GLU A 213 -19.08 -18.69 -5.99
CA GLU A 213 -19.34 -20.14 -5.85
C GLU A 213 -20.83 -20.50 -5.89
N VAL A 214 -21.65 -19.87 -5.05
CA VAL A 214 -23.09 -20.14 -4.97
C VAL A 214 -23.73 -19.85 -6.32
N HIS A 215 -23.42 -18.69 -6.92
CA HIS A 215 -23.97 -18.30 -8.21
C HIS A 215 -23.62 -19.28 -9.33
N ALA A 216 -22.34 -19.60 -9.49
CA ALA A 216 -21.88 -20.52 -10.51
C ALA A 216 -22.58 -21.88 -10.37
N ARG A 217 -22.69 -22.40 -9.14
CA ARG A 217 -23.38 -23.67 -8.86
C ARG A 217 -24.86 -23.62 -9.22
N GLU A 218 -25.59 -22.61 -8.77
CA GLU A 218 -27.03 -22.48 -9.04
C GLU A 218 -27.31 -22.33 -10.53
N LYS A 219 -26.53 -21.51 -11.26
CA LYS A 219 -26.74 -21.35 -12.71
C LYS A 219 -26.39 -22.62 -13.49
N LEU A 220 -25.34 -23.35 -13.10
CA LEU A 220 -25.00 -24.64 -13.70
C LEU A 220 -26.04 -25.73 -13.41
N ALA A 221 -26.74 -25.64 -12.26
CA ALA A 221 -27.87 -26.52 -11.93
C ALA A 221 -29.16 -26.16 -12.69
N GLY A 222 -29.17 -25.09 -13.49
CA GLY A 222 -30.33 -24.62 -14.24
C GLY A 222 -31.27 -23.69 -13.45
N HIS A 223 -30.88 -23.27 -12.23
CA HIS A 223 -31.65 -22.34 -11.41
C HIS A 223 -31.38 -20.89 -11.85
N ILE A 224 -32.10 -20.45 -12.88
CA ILE A 224 -31.96 -19.11 -13.47
C ILE A 224 -32.98 -18.15 -12.83
N VAL A 225 -32.50 -16.96 -12.45
CA VAL A 225 -33.33 -15.85 -11.96
C VAL A 225 -33.57 -14.88 -13.13
N ASP A 226 -34.82 -14.46 -13.35
CA ASP A 226 -35.16 -13.40 -14.31
C ASP A 226 -34.73 -12.04 -13.73
N THR A 227 -33.48 -11.65 -13.99
CA THR A 227 -32.88 -10.41 -13.45
C THR A 227 -33.53 -9.12 -13.95
N SER A 228 -34.41 -9.20 -14.95
CA SER A 228 -35.23 -8.05 -15.36
C SER A 228 -36.35 -7.73 -14.36
N LYS A 229 -36.67 -8.67 -13.46
CA LYS A 229 -37.76 -8.55 -12.47
C LYS A 229 -37.32 -8.73 -11.04
N PHE A 230 -36.34 -9.60 -10.80
CA PHE A 230 -35.93 -10.00 -9.46
C PHE A 230 -34.41 -9.88 -9.29
N ILE A 231 -33.98 -9.54 -8.08
CA ILE A 231 -32.56 -9.53 -7.72
C ILE A 231 -32.08 -10.98 -7.58
N ASP A 232 -30.97 -11.30 -8.23
CA ASP A 232 -30.28 -12.58 -8.02
C ASP A 232 -29.37 -12.48 -6.79
N TYR A 233 -29.85 -12.94 -5.64
CA TYR A 233 -29.10 -12.89 -4.39
C TYR A 233 -27.90 -13.85 -4.32
N THR A 234 -27.67 -14.68 -5.34
CA THR A 234 -26.52 -15.60 -5.38
C THR A 234 -25.20 -14.88 -5.68
N ILE A 235 -25.23 -13.69 -6.28
CA ILE A 235 -24.07 -12.85 -6.58
C ILE A 235 -24.44 -11.37 -6.54
N VAL A 236 -23.51 -10.49 -6.16
CA VAL A 236 -23.79 -9.06 -6.20
C VAL A 236 -23.77 -8.57 -7.64
N THR A 237 -24.85 -7.90 -8.05
CA THR A 237 -24.84 -7.04 -9.24
C THR A 237 -24.79 -5.59 -8.76
N PRO A 238 -23.72 -4.81 -9.05
CA PRO A 238 -23.58 -3.47 -8.50
C PRO A 238 -24.76 -2.53 -8.74
N SER A 239 -25.49 -2.65 -9.85
CA SER A 239 -26.69 -1.83 -10.12
C SER A 239 -27.86 -2.09 -9.17
N ASP A 240 -27.89 -3.26 -8.55
CA ASP A 240 -28.99 -3.71 -7.68
C ASP A 240 -28.73 -3.36 -6.21
N LEU A 241 -27.53 -2.86 -5.90
CA LEU A 241 -27.18 -2.37 -4.57
C LEU A 241 -27.86 -1.02 -4.29
N SER A 242 -28.11 -0.75 -3.01
CA SER A 242 -28.49 0.60 -2.58
C SER A 242 -27.40 1.61 -2.95
N ARG A 243 -27.79 2.89 -3.11
CA ARG A 243 -26.87 3.97 -3.48
C ARG A 243 -25.60 3.97 -2.63
N ASP A 244 -25.73 3.83 -1.31
CA ASP A 244 -24.57 3.87 -0.44
C ASP A 244 -23.68 2.63 -0.58
N LEU A 245 -24.26 1.44 -0.78
CA LEU A 245 -23.47 0.21 -0.98
C LEU A 245 -22.74 0.22 -2.33
N GLN A 246 -23.33 0.84 -3.36
CA GLN A 246 -22.63 1.12 -4.61
C GLN A 246 -21.41 2.02 -4.38
N MET A 247 -21.59 3.09 -3.60
CA MET A 247 -20.49 3.99 -3.28
C MET A 247 -19.43 3.30 -2.44
N ASP A 248 -19.79 2.51 -1.41
CA ASP A 248 -18.85 1.74 -0.59
C ASP A 248 -18.02 0.78 -1.43
N LEU A 249 -18.64 0.08 -2.38
CA LEU A 249 -17.95 -0.81 -3.32
C LEU A 249 -16.86 -0.09 -4.12
N CYS A 250 -17.16 1.11 -4.63
CA CYS A 250 -16.22 1.89 -5.43
C CYS A 250 -15.17 2.59 -4.56
N GLN A 251 -15.57 3.09 -3.39
CA GLN A 251 -14.74 3.80 -2.42
C GLN A 251 -13.61 2.93 -1.88
N ARG A 252 -13.77 1.59 -1.85
CA ARG A 252 -12.67 0.69 -1.47
C ARG A 252 -11.35 1.02 -2.20
N CYS A 253 -11.42 1.47 -3.45
CA CYS A 253 -10.24 1.77 -4.26
C CYS A 253 -10.19 3.22 -4.76
N HIS A 254 -11.33 3.89 -4.93
CA HIS A 254 -11.44 5.27 -5.42
C HIS A 254 -11.65 6.32 -4.32
N LEU A 255 -11.36 5.94 -3.07
CA LEU A 255 -11.27 6.81 -1.91
C LEU A 255 -9.97 6.53 -1.15
N GLN A 256 -8.85 6.93 -1.74
CA GLN A 256 -7.57 6.95 -1.08
C GLN A 256 -7.60 8.01 0.05
N GLY A 257 -6.87 7.73 1.11
CA GLY A 257 -6.85 8.53 2.32
C GLY A 257 -6.07 7.75 3.37
N ILE A 258 -6.21 8.12 4.62
CA ILE A 258 -5.63 7.38 5.74
C ILE A 258 -6.61 6.27 6.11
N ALA A 259 -6.38 5.07 5.57
CA ALA A 259 -7.16 3.90 5.94
C ALA A 259 -6.68 3.33 7.27
N VAL A 260 -7.62 3.08 8.18
CA VAL A 260 -7.42 2.47 9.50
C VAL A 260 -8.36 1.28 9.64
N LEU A 261 -7.79 0.08 9.75
CA LEU A 261 -8.54 -1.16 9.94
C LEU A 261 -9.25 -1.17 11.30
N ASN A 262 -10.44 -1.77 11.31
CA ASN A 262 -11.09 -2.15 12.56
C ASN A 262 -10.31 -3.32 13.19
N GLU A 263 -10.50 -3.52 14.49
CA GLU A 263 -9.81 -4.57 15.23
C GLU A 263 -10.12 -5.96 14.66
N GLY A 264 -9.07 -6.76 14.42
CA GLY A 264 -9.18 -8.11 13.87
C GLY A 264 -9.61 -8.18 12.41
N LYS A 265 -9.59 -7.08 11.67
CA LYS A 265 -9.94 -7.03 10.24
C LYS A 265 -8.71 -6.91 9.34
N ASP A 266 -8.85 -7.44 8.12
CA ASP A 266 -7.94 -7.26 7.01
C ASP A 266 -8.63 -6.55 5.83
N PHE A 267 -7.86 -5.88 4.96
CA PHE A 267 -8.39 -5.19 3.78
C PHE A 267 -9.13 -6.11 2.80
N PHE A 268 -8.87 -7.42 2.83
CA PHE A 268 -9.56 -8.42 2.01
C PHE A 268 -10.86 -8.96 2.63
N ASP A 269 -11.17 -8.60 3.88
CA ASP A 269 -12.45 -8.98 4.53
C ASP A 269 -13.67 -8.27 3.93
N PHE A 270 -13.46 -7.14 3.24
CA PHE A 270 -14.54 -6.43 2.58
C PHE A 270 -15.07 -7.26 1.40
N LYS A 271 -16.33 -7.69 1.50
CA LYS A 271 -17.08 -8.32 0.41
C LYS A 271 -18.10 -7.32 -0.17
N PRO A 272 -18.29 -7.30 -1.49
CA PRO A 272 -19.36 -6.53 -2.11
C PRO A 272 -20.71 -6.84 -1.45
N GLY A 273 -21.46 -5.79 -1.13
CA GLY A 273 -22.70 -5.87 -0.34
C GLY A 273 -22.54 -5.45 1.14
N MET A 274 -21.31 -5.32 1.66
CA MET A 274 -21.02 -4.80 3.01
C MET A 274 -20.85 -3.27 3.03
N ARG A 275 -21.00 -2.66 4.21
CA ARG A 275 -20.57 -1.27 4.43
C ARG A 275 -19.06 -1.23 4.63
N LEU A 276 -18.38 -0.25 4.04
CA LEU A 276 -16.91 -0.16 4.13
C LEU A 276 -16.43 -0.02 5.58
N GLN A 277 -17.16 0.77 6.38
CA GLN A 277 -16.92 1.00 7.81
C GLN A 277 -16.93 -0.25 8.69
N GLU A 278 -17.47 -1.39 8.22
CA GLU A 278 -17.43 -2.66 8.95
C GLU A 278 -16.02 -3.27 8.97
N VAL A 279 -15.19 -2.91 7.99
CA VAL A 279 -13.83 -3.45 7.84
C VAL A 279 -12.78 -2.39 8.17
N PHE A 280 -12.89 -1.20 7.60
CA PHE A 280 -11.96 -0.12 7.85
C PHE A 280 -12.61 1.25 7.66
N ASN A 281 -12.00 2.25 8.28
CA ASN A 281 -12.41 3.64 8.13
C ASN A 281 -11.35 4.42 7.35
N VAL A 282 -11.79 5.24 6.40
CA VAL A 282 -10.92 6.18 5.68
C VAL A 282 -11.08 7.58 6.26
N PHE A 283 -9.95 8.17 6.64
CA PHE A 283 -9.83 9.55 7.07
C PHE A 283 -9.12 10.39 6.00
N LEU A 284 -9.47 11.67 5.89
CA LEU A 284 -8.86 12.58 4.93
C LEU A 284 -8.54 13.92 5.62
N PRO A 285 -7.30 14.44 5.50
CA PRO A 285 -6.95 15.74 6.04
C PRO A 285 -7.62 16.83 5.20
N ARG A 286 -8.25 17.80 5.89
CA ARG A 286 -8.88 18.96 5.27
C ARG A 286 -8.04 20.20 5.51
N TYR A 287 -7.93 21.01 4.47
CA TYR A 287 -7.22 22.27 4.44
C TYR A 287 -8.15 23.36 3.87
N THR A 288 -7.82 24.63 4.09
CA THR A 288 -8.60 25.76 3.58
C THR A 288 -8.79 25.75 2.06
N ASN A 289 -7.88 25.11 1.32
CA ASN A 289 -7.93 24.98 -0.14
C ASN A 289 -8.28 23.56 -0.64
N SER A 290 -8.83 22.67 0.19
CA SER A 290 -9.18 21.29 -0.22
C SER A 290 -10.19 21.22 -1.38
N HIS A 291 -10.86 22.32 -1.72
CA HIS A 291 -11.71 22.42 -2.90
C HIS A 291 -10.91 22.44 -4.22
N GLU A 292 -9.63 22.79 -4.18
CA GLU A 292 -8.80 23.04 -5.37
C GLU A 292 -7.66 22.04 -5.54
N ARG A 293 -7.19 21.46 -4.43
CA ARG A 293 -6.12 20.47 -4.38
C ARG A 293 -6.63 19.17 -3.78
N PHE A 294 -6.38 18.06 -4.46
CA PHE A 294 -6.84 16.73 -4.06
C PHE A 294 -5.87 15.64 -4.51
N ILE A 295 -5.98 14.47 -3.89
CA ILE A 295 -5.17 13.28 -4.20
C ILE A 295 -5.71 12.55 -5.43
N MET A 296 -4.88 11.71 -6.04
CA MET A 296 -5.18 10.91 -7.23
C MET A 296 -6.51 10.14 -7.14
N ALA A 297 -6.65 9.25 -6.16
CA ALA A 297 -7.83 8.41 -6.01
C ALA A 297 -8.84 9.06 -5.05
N SER A 298 -9.32 10.26 -5.36
CA SER A 298 -10.34 10.98 -4.58
C SER A 298 -11.67 11.15 -5.31
N GLN A 299 -11.90 10.41 -6.41
CA GLN A 299 -13.09 10.59 -7.25
C GLN A 299 -14.38 10.50 -6.44
N ALA A 300 -14.46 9.58 -5.47
CA ALA A 300 -15.63 9.43 -4.62
C ALA A 300 -15.84 10.63 -3.67
N ASP A 301 -14.76 11.15 -3.06
CA ASP A 301 -14.83 12.35 -2.19
C ASP A 301 -15.27 13.58 -3.00
N ARG A 302 -14.59 13.82 -4.13
CA ARG A 302 -14.88 14.94 -5.04
C ARG A 302 -16.31 14.88 -5.56
N LEU A 303 -16.79 13.69 -5.95
CA LEU A 303 -18.16 13.49 -6.37
C LEU A 303 -19.15 13.80 -5.23
N ARG A 304 -18.92 13.28 -4.02
CA ARG A 304 -19.81 13.50 -2.87
C ARG A 304 -19.91 14.97 -2.42
N LEU A 305 -18.87 15.76 -2.65
CA LEU A 305 -18.90 17.20 -2.43
C LEU A 305 -19.70 17.97 -3.49
N SER A 306 -19.91 17.38 -4.67
CA SER A 306 -20.55 18.05 -5.80
C SER A 306 -22.02 18.36 -5.52
N PRO A 307 -22.50 19.58 -5.85
CA PRO A 307 -23.94 19.87 -5.85
C PRO A 307 -24.75 18.88 -6.68
N CYS A 308 -24.17 18.39 -7.78
CA CYS A 308 -24.75 17.37 -8.65
C CYS A 308 -25.09 16.08 -7.89
N TYR A 309 -24.16 15.58 -7.08
CA TYR A 309 -24.36 14.37 -6.27
C TYR A 309 -25.34 14.63 -5.12
N LEU A 310 -25.22 15.78 -4.44
CA LEU A 310 -26.07 16.13 -3.30
C LEU A 310 -27.56 16.30 -3.67
N GLN A 311 -27.87 16.58 -4.93
CA GLN A 311 -29.22 16.86 -5.43
C GLN A 311 -29.79 15.75 -6.32
N SER A 312 -29.16 14.59 -6.40
CA SER A 312 -29.62 13.46 -7.20
C SER A 312 -29.30 12.13 -6.52
N ASP A 313 -29.76 11.01 -7.09
CA ASP A 313 -29.44 9.65 -6.63
C ASP A 313 -28.29 9.00 -7.42
N MET A 314 -27.46 9.81 -8.09
CA MET A 314 -26.38 9.28 -8.92
C MET A 314 -25.28 8.58 -8.12
N THR A 315 -24.60 7.67 -8.80
CA THR A 315 -23.41 6.94 -8.34
C THR A 315 -22.36 6.90 -9.44
N CYS A 316 -21.23 6.23 -9.20
CA CYS A 316 -20.17 6.06 -10.19
C CYS A 316 -20.68 5.40 -11.49
N ILE A 317 -21.58 4.41 -11.37
CA ILE A 317 -22.08 3.62 -12.51
C ILE A 317 -23.22 4.30 -13.27
N THR A 318 -23.73 5.45 -12.80
CA THR A 318 -24.61 6.31 -13.59
C THR A 318 -23.90 6.78 -14.87
N CYS A 319 -22.58 7.03 -14.78
CA CYS A 319 -21.77 7.50 -15.90
C CYS A 319 -20.86 6.39 -16.46
N HIS A 320 -20.24 5.59 -15.60
CA HIS A 320 -19.22 4.62 -16.02
C HIS A 320 -19.80 3.21 -16.21
N ASN A 321 -19.28 2.49 -17.21
CA ASN A 321 -19.39 1.04 -17.28
C ASN A 321 -18.06 0.44 -16.80
N PRO A 322 -18.02 -0.21 -15.63
CA PRO A 322 -16.79 -0.82 -15.12
C PRO A 322 -16.15 -1.85 -16.05
N HIS A 323 -16.90 -2.41 -17.01
CA HIS A 323 -16.43 -3.42 -17.95
C HIS A 323 -15.88 -2.84 -19.27
N GLN A 324 -15.93 -1.52 -19.46
CA GLN A 324 -15.43 -0.86 -20.67
C GLN A 324 -14.37 0.17 -20.33
N SER A 325 -13.31 0.24 -21.14
CA SER A 325 -12.27 1.25 -20.97
C SER A 325 -12.85 2.64 -21.20
N ILE A 326 -12.44 3.60 -20.37
CA ILE A 326 -12.79 5.01 -20.54
C ILE A 326 -12.29 5.57 -21.89
N GLU A 327 -11.20 5.02 -22.42
CA GLU A 327 -10.62 5.40 -23.72
C GLU A 327 -11.48 4.94 -24.90
N ALA A 328 -12.28 3.88 -24.70
CA ALA A 328 -13.20 3.34 -25.68
C ALA A 328 -14.66 3.78 -25.47
N THR A 329 -14.93 4.55 -24.41
CA THR A 329 -16.29 4.99 -24.06
C THR A 329 -16.64 6.27 -24.80
N ASP A 330 -17.76 6.25 -25.54
CA ASP A 330 -18.22 7.39 -26.32
C ASP A 330 -18.62 8.58 -25.43
N LYS A 331 -18.24 9.81 -25.82
CA LYS A 331 -18.55 11.06 -25.10
C LYS A 331 -20.04 11.24 -24.84
N SER A 332 -20.90 10.80 -25.77
CA SER A 332 -22.35 10.90 -25.64
C SER A 332 -22.88 10.19 -24.40
N ARG A 333 -22.21 9.15 -23.91
CA ARG A 333 -22.59 8.47 -22.67
C ARG A 333 -22.55 9.42 -21.47
N TYR A 334 -21.45 10.17 -21.33
CA TYR A 334 -21.27 11.13 -20.25
C TYR A 334 -22.24 12.31 -20.38
N ASN A 335 -22.38 12.86 -21.59
CA ASN A 335 -23.34 13.92 -21.87
C ASN A 335 -24.79 13.52 -21.56
N ASN A 336 -25.19 12.30 -21.93
CA ASN A 336 -26.54 11.79 -21.65
C ASN A 336 -26.80 11.67 -20.15
N ALA A 337 -25.81 11.28 -19.34
CA ALA A 337 -25.94 11.26 -17.89
C ALA A 337 -26.27 12.65 -17.33
N CYS A 338 -25.63 13.72 -17.85
CA CYS A 338 -25.98 15.09 -17.51
C CYS A 338 -27.40 15.46 -17.98
N LEU A 339 -27.72 15.15 -19.24
CA LEU A 339 -28.99 15.51 -19.86
C LEU A 339 -30.21 14.80 -19.26
N ASN A 340 -30.03 13.70 -18.52
CA ASN A 340 -31.14 13.04 -17.82
C ASN A 340 -31.78 13.94 -16.74
N CYS A 341 -30.99 14.77 -16.05
CA CYS A 341 -31.49 15.71 -15.05
C CYS A 341 -31.58 17.15 -15.58
N HIS A 342 -30.73 17.49 -16.55
CA HIS A 342 -30.72 18.83 -17.15
C HIS A 342 -31.70 18.96 -18.33
N GLY A 343 -32.14 17.89 -18.99
CA GLY A 343 -33.15 17.89 -20.06
C GLY A 343 -32.71 18.57 -21.38
N LYS A 344 -33.27 18.14 -22.52
CA LYS A 344 -32.99 18.76 -23.84
C LYS A 344 -33.49 20.21 -23.96
N GLN A 345 -34.58 20.58 -23.27
CA GLN A 345 -35.06 21.97 -23.23
C GLN A 345 -34.13 22.92 -22.45
N ARG A 346 -33.31 22.43 -21.49
CA ARG A 346 -32.24 23.24 -20.86
C ARG A 346 -30.90 23.14 -21.58
N GLN A 347 -30.80 22.41 -22.70
CA GLN A 347 -29.63 22.51 -23.59
C GLN A 347 -29.58 23.90 -24.26
N ALA A 348 -30.73 24.58 -24.36
CA ALA A 348 -30.83 26.02 -24.63
C ALA A 348 -30.44 26.93 -23.42
N ALA A 349 -30.14 26.35 -22.25
CA ALA A 349 -29.80 27.04 -21.01
C ALA A 349 -28.34 26.86 -20.57
N CYS A 350 -27.48 26.23 -21.40
CA CYS A 350 -26.04 26.39 -21.22
C CYS A 350 -25.72 27.87 -21.46
N SER A 351 -25.32 28.58 -20.40
CA SER A 351 -25.03 30.01 -20.46
C SER A 351 -23.69 30.35 -21.10
N ALA A 352 -22.92 29.33 -21.51
CA ALA A 352 -21.65 29.54 -22.21
C ALA A 352 -21.92 30.05 -23.64
N PRO A 353 -21.07 30.95 -24.17
CA PRO A 353 -21.15 31.39 -25.56
C PRO A 353 -21.15 30.22 -26.54
N MET A 354 -21.91 30.33 -27.62
CA MET A 354 -22.02 29.28 -28.64
C MET A 354 -20.65 28.90 -29.24
N ALA A 355 -19.74 29.88 -29.38
CA ALA A 355 -18.39 29.63 -29.87
C ALA A 355 -17.58 28.71 -28.93
N GLU A 356 -17.67 28.91 -27.61
CA GLU A 356 -17.00 28.05 -26.62
C GLU A 356 -17.61 26.65 -26.59
N ARG A 357 -18.93 26.57 -26.66
CA ARG A 357 -19.65 25.29 -26.72
C ARG A 357 -19.25 24.47 -27.94
N LEU A 358 -19.20 25.09 -29.12
CA LEU A 358 -18.79 24.42 -30.35
C LEU A 358 -17.31 24.02 -30.32
N ALA A 359 -16.44 24.83 -29.70
CA ALA A 359 -15.03 24.52 -29.54
C ALA A 359 -14.79 23.26 -28.69
N GLU A 360 -15.66 23.01 -27.70
CA GLU A 360 -15.63 21.80 -26.87
C GLU A 360 -16.63 20.72 -27.35
N GLU A 361 -17.18 20.85 -28.57
CA GLU A 361 -18.12 19.88 -29.16
C GLU A 361 -19.38 19.61 -28.32
N ASP A 362 -19.86 20.61 -27.56
CA ASP A 362 -20.92 20.47 -26.56
C ASP A 362 -20.64 19.33 -25.52
N ASP A 363 -19.37 19.05 -25.23
CA ASP A 363 -18.95 18.12 -24.18
C ASP A 363 -19.12 18.75 -22.79
N CYS A 364 -20.22 18.38 -22.13
CA CYS A 364 -20.53 18.84 -20.78
C CYS A 364 -19.44 18.43 -19.80
N SER A 365 -18.90 17.22 -19.94
CA SER A 365 -17.86 16.68 -19.06
C SER A 365 -16.52 17.38 -19.27
N GLY A 366 -16.17 17.71 -20.51
CA GLY A 366 -14.96 18.48 -20.85
C GLY A 366 -14.90 19.85 -20.17
N CYS A 367 -16.06 20.52 -20.07
CA CYS A 367 -16.18 21.81 -19.39
C CYS A 367 -16.33 21.69 -17.86
N HIS A 368 -17.22 20.84 -17.36
CA HIS A 368 -17.63 20.80 -15.95
C HIS A 368 -16.89 19.78 -15.09
N MET A 369 -15.97 19.00 -15.67
CA MET A 369 -15.08 18.09 -14.96
C MET A 369 -13.63 18.31 -15.41
N PRO A 370 -13.06 19.51 -15.14
CA PRO A 370 -11.76 19.89 -15.67
C PRO A 370 -10.65 18.97 -15.17
N ARG A 371 -9.61 18.79 -16.00
CA ARG A 371 -8.38 18.10 -15.58
C ARG A 371 -7.63 18.95 -14.55
N SER A 372 -7.23 18.33 -13.45
CA SER A 372 -6.46 18.97 -12.37
C SER A 372 -5.31 18.07 -11.97
N GLY A 373 -4.19 18.67 -11.55
CA GLY A 373 -3.06 17.93 -10.99
C GLY A 373 -3.41 17.32 -9.64
N SER A 374 -2.79 16.18 -9.33
CA SER A 374 -2.87 15.56 -7.99
C SER A 374 -1.76 16.05 -7.06
N ILE A 375 -2.04 16.11 -5.75
CA ILE A 375 -1.03 16.51 -4.75
C ILE A 375 -0.01 15.42 -4.43
N ASP A 376 -0.36 14.15 -4.61
CA ASP A 376 0.40 12.99 -4.14
C ASP A 376 1.22 12.31 -5.23
N ILE A 377 0.83 12.49 -6.50
CA ILE A 377 1.57 11.98 -7.66
C ILE A 377 1.97 13.16 -8.54
N PRO A 378 3.26 13.53 -8.57
CA PRO A 378 3.76 14.53 -9.50
C PRO A 378 3.47 14.14 -10.95
N HIS A 379 3.37 15.11 -11.86
CA HIS A 379 3.31 14.83 -13.31
C HIS A 379 2.05 14.11 -13.79
N VAL A 380 1.00 14.03 -12.96
CA VAL A 380 -0.25 13.40 -13.34
C VAL A 380 -1.44 14.36 -13.17
N ASN A 381 -2.25 14.44 -14.23
CA ASN A 381 -3.53 15.12 -14.23
C ASN A 381 -4.70 14.15 -14.30
N ILE A 382 -5.73 14.41 -13.49
CA ILE A 382 -6.97 13.62 -13.43
C ILE A 382 -8.21 14.47 -13.62
N THR A 383 -9.28 13.81 -14.08
CA THR A 383 -10.61 14.41 -14.17
C THR A 383 -11.12 14.72 -12.77
N ASP A 384 -11.40 15.99 -12.51
CA ASP A 384 -12.02 16.41 -11.27
C ASP A 384 -13.50 16.02 -11.24
N HIS A 385 -13.87 15.19 -10.27
CA HIS A 385 -15.26 14.75 -10.11
C HIS A 385 -16.10 15.72 -9.26
N TYR A 386 -15.54 16.88 -8.88
CA TYR A 386 -16.29 17.98 -8.28
C TYR A 386 -17.07 18.77 -9.34
N ILE A 387 -18.25 18.26 -9.70
CA ILE A 387 -19.10 18.81 -10.76
C ILE A 387 -19.88 20.01 -10.22
N SER A 388 -19.51 21.21 -10.67
CA SER A 388 -20.14 22.46 -10.24
C SER A 388 -20.15 23.52 -11.34
N ARG A 389 -21.06 24.50 -11.24
CA ARG A 389 -21.05 25.72 -12.06
C ARG A 389 -19.85 26.62 -11.74
N SER A 390 -19.26 26.49 -10.56
CA SER A 390 -18.05 27.23 -10.17
C SER A 390 -16.75 26.55 -10.62
N ASN A 391 -16.77 25.24 -10.90
CA ASN A 391 -15.60 24.47 -11.33
C ASN A 391 -15.72 24.13 -12.82
N VAL A 392 -15.34 25.09 -13.67
CA VAL A 392 -15.46 24.97 -15.13
C VAL A 392 -14.11 25.28 -15.77
N LYS A 393 -13.76 24.54 -16.83
CA LYS A 393 -12.56 24.75 -17.65
C LYS A 393 -12.45 26.23 -18.07
N GLY A 394 -11.24 26.79 -18.00
CA GLY A 394 -10.96 28.16 -18.46
C GLY A 394 -11.44 29.29 -17.54
N ARG A 395 -12.20 29.00 -16.47
CA ARG A 395 -12.44 29.99 -15.42
C ARG A 395 -11.16 30.16 -14.60
N GLU A 396 -10.73 31.40 -14.39
CA GLU A 396 -9.69 31.72 -13.42
C GLU A 396 -10.09 31.14 -12.07
N ARG A 397 -9.32 30.15 -11.60
CA ARG A 397 -9.33 29.79 -10.19
C ARG A 397 -8.73 31.00 -9.48
N GLN A 398 -9.36 31.48 -8.41
CA GLN A 398 -8.77 32.54 -7.61
C GLN A 398 -7.33 32.13 -7.29
N GLU A 399 -6.37 33.03 -7.48
CA GLU A 399 -5.00 32.76 -7.04
C GLU A 399 -5.06 32.39 -5.56
N VAL A 400 -4.77 31.13 -5.25
CA VAL A 400 -4.59 30.71 -3.87
C VAL A 400 -3.50 31.60 -3.31
N PRO A 401 -3.73 32.31 -2.19
CA PRO A 401 -2.71 33.11 -1.56
C PRO A 401 -1.41 32.31 -1.47
N SER A 402 -0.27 32.95 -1.72
CA SER A 402 1.05 32.31 -1.79
C SER A 402 1.57 31.69 -0.49
N GLY A 403 0.69 31.40 0.47
CA GLY A 403 0.95 30.67 1.71
C GLY A 403 0.56 29.20 1.63
N SER A 404 1.15 28.39 2.52
CA SER A 404 0.69 27.02 2.77
C SER A 404 -0.75 27.04 3.30
N PRO A 405 -1.65 26.18 2.80
CA PRO A 405 -3.03 26.20 3.26
C PRO A 405 -3.12 25.73 4.72
N ASP A 406 -3.96 26.39 5.50
CA ASP A 406 -4.14 26.04 6.91
C ASP A 406 -4.81 24.67 7.04
N PHE A 407 -4.25 23.84 7.91
CA PHE A 407 -4.84 22.55 8.26
C PHE A 407 -6.08 22.76 9.14
N LEU A 408 -7.24 22.31 8.64
CA LEU A 408 -8.52 22.45 9.33
C LEU A 408 -8.80 21.28 10.27
N GLY A 409 -8.27 20.10 9.96
CA GLY A 409 -8.47 18.89 10.77
C GLY A 409 -8.60 17.64 9.92
N LEU A 410 -8.78 16.52 10.62
CA LEU A 410 -8.99 15.22 10.01
C LEU A 410 -10.50 14.91 9.92
N GLN A 411 -10.98 14.50 8.75
CA GLN A 411 -12.38 14.12 8.54
C GLN A 411 -12.49 12.64 8.22
N ILE A 412 -13.43 11.93 8.85
CA ILE A 412 -13.79 10.57 8.47
C ILE A 412 -14.82 10.58 7.32
N LEU A 413 -14.62 9.73 6.31
CA LEU A 413 -15.46 9.72 5.09
C LEU A 413 -16.31 8.46 4.92
N THR A 414 -16.02 7.43 5.71
CA THR A 414 -16.68 6.11 5.68
C THR A 414 -17.90 6.04 6.58
N LYS A 415 -18.07 7.00 7.48
CA LYS A 415 -19.20 7.09 8.41
C LYS A 415 -19.51 8.53 8.78
N GLU A 416 -20.69 8.75 9.35
CA GLU A 416 -21.16 10.09 9.72
C GLU A 416 -20.34 10.72 10.85
N LYS A 417 -19.95 9.94 11.86
CA LYS A 417 -19.21 10.44 13.03
C LYS A 417 -18.22 9.42 13.58
N ALA A 418 -17.00 9.87 13.82
CA ALA A 418 -15.97 9.10 14.52
C ALA A 418 -16.10 9.22 16.04
N THR A 419 -15.77 8.13 16.73
CA THR A 419 -15.48 8.17 18.16
C THR A 419 -14.14 8.87 18.39
N PRO A 420 -13.88 9.41 19.60
CA PRO A 420 -12.58 9.99 19.90
C PRO A 420 -11.42 8.99 19.73
N LEU A 421 -11.60 7.70 20.06
CA LEU A 421 -10.53 6.71 19.88
C LEU A 421 -10.17 6.52 18.40
N GLU A 422 -11.15 6.47 17.51
CA GLU A 422 -10.90 6.36 16.07
C GLU A 422 -10.25 7.62 15.51
N MET A 423 -10.64 8.81 15.99
CA MET A 423 -9.95 10.04 15.62
C MET A 423 -8.48 10.00 16.05
N ALA A 424 -8.18 9.55 17.28
CA ALA A 424 -6.81 9.39 17.74
C ALA A 424 -6.01 8.42 16.85
N LYS A 425 -6.58 7.26 16.52
CA LYS A 425 -5.97 6.30 15.57
C LYS A 425 -5.75 6.92 14.18
N GLY A 426 -6.71 7.71 13.69
CA GLY A 426 -6.60 8.43 12.42
C GLY A 426 -5.45 9.45 12.40
N TYR A 427 -5.27 10.22 13.48
CA TYR A 427 -4.17 11.17 13.61
C TYR A 427 -2.80 10.49 13.74
N LEU A 428 -2.71 9.38 14.48
CA LEU A 428 -1.48 8.58 14.54
C LEU A 428 -1.13 7.98 13.17
N ALA A 429 -2.12 7.41 12.47
CA ALA A 429 -1.90 6.90 11.12
C ALA A 429 -1.52 8.01 10.12
N LEU A 430 -2.04 9.23 10.28
CA LEU A 430 -1.60 10.40 9.50
C LEU A 430 -0.15 10.77 9.81
N TYR A 431 0.25 10.72 11.08
CA TYR A 431 1.62 10.96 11.52
C TYR A 431 2.59 9.96 10.87
N ASP A 432 2.29 8.66 10.99
CA ASP A 432 3.18 7.60 10.49
C ASP A 432 3.32 7.63 8.97
N LYS A 433 2.21 7.85 8.25
CA LYS A 433 2.15 7.65 6.80
C LYS A 433 2.52 8.89 5.98
N TYR A 434 2.29 10.10 6.51
CA TYR A 434 2.36 11.31 5.69
C TYR A 434 2.94 12.55 6.37
N VAL A 435 2.60 12.84 7.64
CA VAL A 435 2.94 14.12 8.28
C VAL A 435 3.50 13.90 9.68
N GLN A 436 4.80 13.63 9.76
CA GLN A 436 5.53 13.48 11.03
C GLN A 436 5.70 14.84 11.73
N SER A 437 4.64 15.34 12.35
CA SER A 437 4.59 16.63 13.05
C SER A 437 4.02 16.48 14.45
N ALA A 438 4.59 17.23 15.39
CA ALA A 438 4.12 17.30 16.79
C ALA A 438 2.62 17.66 16.88
N VAL A 439 2.11 18.50 15.96
CA VAL A 439 0.69 18.90 15.93
C VAL A 439 -0.25 17.70 15.71
N MET A 440 0.19 16.70 14.94
CA MET A 440 -0.61 15.48 14.72
C MET A 440 -0.69 14.65 16.00
N LEU A 441 0.41 14.57 16.74
CA LEU A 441 0.48 13.88 18.04
C LEU A 441 -0.34 14.63 19.10
N ASP A 442 -0.29 15.96 19.14
CA ASP A 442 -1.12 16.78 20.03
C ASP A 442 -2.62 16.52 19.80
N SER A 443 -3.02 16.41 18.52
CA SER A 443 -4.38 16.06 18.14
C SER A 443 -4.74 14.64 18.57
N ALA A 444 -3.86 13.66 18.35
CA ALA A 444 -4.07 12.29 18.82
C ALA A 444 -4.28 12.23 20.34
N TRP A 445 -3.45 12.96 21.11
CA TRP A 445 -3.56 13.04 22.57
C TRP A 445 -4.88 13.70 23.02
N PHE A 446 -5.27 14.79 22.37
CA PHE A 446 -6.53 15.49 22.63
C PHE A 446 -7.75 14.55 22.55
N TYR A 447 -7.75 13.67 21.54
CA TYR A 447 -8.82 12.70 21.32
C TYR A 447 -8.72 11.47 22.23
N LEU A 448 -7.50 11.01 22.56
CA LEU A 448 -7.28 9.96 23.56
C LEU A 448 -7.83 10.35 24.94
N GLY A 449 -7.60 11.60 25.37
CA GLY A 449 -8.10 12.12 26.64
C GLY A 449 -9.62 12.27 26.70
N ARG A 450 -10.31 12.35 25.56
CA ARG A 450 -11.78 12.46 25.44
C ARG A 450 -12.48 11.15 25.16
N SER A 451 -11.74 10.09 24.89
CA SER A 451 -12.32 8.79 24.59
C SER A 451 -12.89 8.15 25.86
N ASP A 452 -14.12 7.65 25.80
CA ASP A 452 -14.72 6.87 26.88
C ASP A 452 -14.34 5.37 26.83
N ALA A 453 -13.44 4.98 25.91
CA ALA A 453 -12.98 3.61 25.79
C ALA A 453 -12.23 3.16 27.05
N SER A 454 -12.35 1.87 27.38
CA SER A 454 -11.66 1.27 28.54
C SER A 454 -10.12 1.36 28.38
N PRO A 455 -9.35 1.28 29.48
CA PRO A 455 -7.90 1.26 29.42
C PRO A 455 -7.34 0.19 28.47
N GLY A 456 -7.93 -1.01 28.47
CA GLY A 456 -7.55 -2.09 27.55
C GLY A 456 -7.75 -1.72 26.08
N GLN A 457 -8.88 -1.10 25.73
CA GLN A 457 -9.15 -0.66 24.35
C GLN A 457 -8.22 0.47 23.88
N LYS A 458 -7.72 1.30 24.81
CA LYS A 458 -6.79 2.40 24.51
C LYS A 458 -5.33 1.96 24.48
N GLN A 459 -5.01 0.81 25.06
CA GLN A 459 -3.65 0.39 25.36
C GLN A 459 -2.71 0.42 24.15
N ALA A 460 -3.07 -0.26 23.07
CA ALA A 460 -2.24 -0.29 21.86
C ALA A 460 -2.05 1.11 21.25
N THR A 461 -3.10 1.94 21.26
CA THR A 461 -3.05 3.32 20.76
C THR A 461 -2.19 4.23 21.64
N LEU A 462 -2.19 4.04 22.97
CA LEU A 462 -1.31 4.77 23.88
C LEU A 462 0.16 4.35 23.70
N LEU A 463 0.44 3.05 23.59
CA LEU A 463 1.78 2.53 23.31
C LEU A 463 2.33 3.11 22.00
N HIS A 464 1.52 3.11 20.94
CA HIS A 464 1.86 3.71 19.66
C HIS A 464 2.07 5.22 19.76
N TYR A 465 1.22 5.96 20.48
CA TYR A 465 1.40 7.40 20.70
C TYR A 465 2.75 7.72 21.36
N TYR A 466 3.09 7.03 22.46
CA TYR A 466 4.37 7.26 23.13
C TYR A 466 5.55 6.81 22.27
N PHE A 467 5.37 5.77 21.46
CA PHE A 467 6.41 5.33 20.51
C PHE A 467 6.69 6.37 19.44
N ALA A 468 5.64 6.96 18.85
CA ALA A 468 5.77 8.05 17.88
C ALA A 468 6.40 9.33 18.49
N ARG A 469 6.32 9.49 19.81
CA ARG A 469 7.00 10.56 20.56
C ARG A 469 8.42 10.22 21.00
N GLU A 470 8.86 8.98 20.77
CA GLU A 470 10.08 8.41 21.33
C GLU A 470 10.15 8.48 22.88
N ASP A 471 9.00 8.49 23.55
CA ASP A 471 8.90 8.49 25.01
C ASP A 471 8.93 7.05 25.55
N TYR A 472 10.10 6.43 25.42
CA TYR A 472 10.33 5.05 25.87
C TYR A 472 10.09 4.86 27.38
N PRO A 473 10.44 5.81 28.29
CA PRO A 473 10.09 5.68 29.70
C PRO A 473 8.59 5.54 29.96
N ALA A 474 7.74 6.34 29.28
CA ALA A 474 6.29 6.22 29.41
C ALA A 474 5.76 4.86 28.90
N ILE A 475 6.33 4.33 27.81
CA ILE A 475 6.02 2.97 27.34
C ILE A 475 6.39 1.93 28.40
N VAL A 476 7.57 2.06 29.02
CA VAL A 476 8.03 1.13 30.07
C VAL A 476 7.10 1.16 31.29
N GLU A 477 6.62 2.33 31.71
CA GLU A 477 5.64 2.47 32.79
C GLU A 477 4.31 1.79 32.43
N LEU A 478 3.80 2.04 31.23
CA LEU A 478 2.56 1.43 30.73
C LEU A 478 2.69 -0.09 30.53
N ALA A 479 3.88 -0.56 30.16
CA ALA A 479 4.19 -1.97 29.92
C ALA A 479 4.53 -2.75 31.20
N ALA A 480 4.91 -2.08 32.28
CA ALA A 480 5.33 -2.72 33.53
C ALA A 480 4.34 -3.75 34.11
N PRO A 481 3.00 -3.52 34.12
CA PRO A 481 2.06 -4.51 34.61
C PRO A 481 1.73 -5.62 33.58
N LEU A 482 2.18 -5.49 32.33
CA LEU A 482 1.75 -6.37 31.25
C LEU A 482 2.60 -7.63 31.16
N GLN A 483 1.95 -8.76 30.93
CA GLN A 483 2.66 -9.96 30.51
C GLN A 483 2.71 -10.00 28.98
N PRO A 484 3.88 -10.24 28.35
CA PRO A 484 3.98 -10.29 26.89
C PRO A 484 2.93 -11.20 26.23
N ARG A 485 2.62 -12.35 26.85
CA ARG A 485 1.58 -13.29 26.36
C ARG A 485 0.17 -12.71 26.24
N GLU A 486 -0.13 -11.63 26.96
CA GLU A 486 -1.46 -10.99 26.99
C GLU A 486 -1.66 -10.05 25.79
N LEU A 487 -0.59 -9.55 25.19
CA LEU A 487 -0.67 -8.70 24.01
C LEU A 487 -1.06 -9.54 22.80
N THR A 488 -2.13 -9.14 22.11
CA THR A 488 -2.59 -9.78 20.86
C THR A 488 -2.14 -9.02 19.61
N ASP A 489 -1.68 -7.79 19.77
CA ASP A 489 -1.12 -6.96 18.69
C ASP A 489 0.42 -7.05 18.66
N GLY A 490 0.95 -7.47 17.52
CA GLY A 490 2.39 -7.58 17.28
C GLY A 490 3.11 -6.24 17.36
N TRP A 491 2.47 -5.15 16.93
CA TRP A 491 3.07 -3.81 16.99
C TRP A 491 3.13 -3.28 18.42
N ALA A 492 2.07 -3.45 19.22
CA ALA A 492 2.11 -3.14 20.64
C ALA A 492 3.23 -3.91 21.37
N ALA A 493 3.38 -5.20 21.09
CA ALA A 493 4.48 -6.00 21.67
C ALA A 493 5.86 -5.49 21.22
N TYR A 494 6.00 -5.13 19.94
CA TYR A 494 7.22 -4.54 19.41
C TYR A 494 7.57 -3.20 20.09
N HIS A 495 6.60 -2.29 20.24
CA HIS A 495 6.81 -0.99 20.90
C HIS A 495 7.30 -1.18 22.35
N CYS A 496 6.73 -2.11 23.11
CA CYS A 496 7.22 -2.46 24.44
C CYS A 496 8.65 -3.01 24.40
N GLY A 497 8.95 -3.90 23.44
CA GLY A 497 10.29 -4.48 23.25
C GLY A 497 11.34 -3.42 22.95
N GLU A 498 11.06 -2.52 22.01
CA GLU A 498 11.96 -1.42 21.65
C GLU A 498 12.15 -0.44 22.82
N ALA A 499 11.08 -0.13 23.57
CA ALA A 499 11.21 0.74 24.74
C ALA A 499 12.15 0.15 25.80
N TYR A 500 11.96 -1.13 26.17
CA TYR A 500 12.85 -1.80 27.10
C TYR A 500 14.29 -1.91 26.58
N TYR A 501 14.46 -2.14 25.27
CA TYR A 501 15.79 -2.17 24.62
C TYR A 501 16.48 -0.81 24.76
N LYS A 502 15.77 0.28 24.46
CA LYS A 502 16.29 1.65 24.53
C LYS A 502 16.58 2.10 25.96
N THR A 503 15.86 1.58 26.95
CA THR A 503 16.12 1.83 28.38
C THR A 503 17.11 0.83 29.01
N GLY A 504 17.64 -0.11 28.24
CA GLY A 504 18.70 -1.04 28.67
C GLY A 504 18.24 -2.31 29.40
N ASP A 505 16.94 -2.57 29.53
CA ASP A 505 16.42 -3.84 30.07
C ASP A 505 16.27 -4.87 28.96
N PHE A 506 17.40 -5.43 28.51
CA PHE A 506 17.43 -6.37 27.39
C PHE A 506 16.67 -7.67 27.64
N SER A 507 16.51 -8.07 28.91
CA SER A 507 15.75 -9.28 29.28
C SER A 507 14.25 -9.11 29.00
N ARG A 508 13.67 -7.99 29.47
CA ARG A 508 12.28 -7.66 29.13
C ARG A 508 12.11 -7.34 27.65
N ALA A 509 13.06 -6.63 27.05
CA ALA A 509 13.06 -6.36 25.61
C ALA A 509 12.91 -7.63 24.79
N LEU A 510 13.73 -8.66 25.08
CA LEU A 510 13.66 -9.95 24.42
C LEU A 510 12.31 -10.65 24.60
N SER A 511 11.73 -10.60 25.81
CA SER A 511 10.44 -11.23 26.07
C SER A 511 9.31 -10.61 25.23
N PHE A 512 9.34 -9.28 25.06
CA PHE A 512 8.36 -8.57 24.23
C PHE A 512 8.64 -8.71 22.73
N TYR A 513 9.91 -8.71 22.29
CA TYR A 513 10.24 -9.00 20.89
C TYR A 513 9.86 -10.43 20.50
N GLN A 514 10.09 -11.43 21.37
CA GLN A 514 9.63 -12.80 21.14
C GLN A 514 8.11 -12.88 21.00
N ARG A 515 7.36 -12.06 21.75
CA ARG A 515 5.93 -11.97 21.54
C ARG A 515 5.61 -11.35 20.17
N ALA A 516 6.25 -10.25 19.82
CA ALA A 516 6.05 -9.57 18.54
C ALA A 516 6.35 -10.51 17.37
N THR A 517 7.43 -11.29 17.42
CA THR A 517 7.78 -12.28 16.40
C THR A 517 6.93 -13.55 16.47
N SER A 518 6.31 -13.88 17.61
CA SER A 518 5.31 -14.96 17.64
C SER A 518 4.01 -14.59 16.93
N LEU A 519 3.65 -13.30 16.95
CA LEU A 519 2.44 -12.76 16.33
C LEU A 519 2.67 -12.40 14.85
N LEU A 520 3.86 -11.88 14.54
CA LEU A 520 4.29 -11.53 13.19
C LEU A 520 5.62 -12.22 12.85
N PRO A 521 5.66 -13.55 12.73
CA PRO A 521 6.89 -14.32 12.50
C PRO A 521 7.64 -13.95 11.24
N TYR A 522 6.94 -13.46 10.21
CA TYR A 522 7.54 -13.07 8.94
C TYR A 522 7.78 -11.56 8.83
N ASN A 523 7.60 -10.80 9.89
CA ASN A 523 8.09 -9.42 9.96
C ASN A 523 9.60 -9.42 10.23
N LEU A 524 10.38 -9.26 9.16
CA LEU A 524 11.84 -9.36 9.21
C LEU A 524 12.48 -8.27 10.08
N ASP A 525 11.89 -7.08 10.15
CA ASP A 525 12.38 -5.98 10.99
C ASP A 525 12.30 -6.36 12.48
N PHE A 526 11.22 -7.04 12.89
CA PHE A 526 11.05 -7.50 14.27
C PHE A 526 12.07 -8.59 14.62
N GLN A 527 12.34 -9.48 13.68
CA GLN A 527 13.34 -10.54 13.83
C GLN A 527 14.76 -9.97 13.92
N GLU A 528 15.09 -8.93 13.15
CA GLU A 528 16.35 -8.20 13.24
C GLU A 528 16.53 -7.51 14.60
N LYS A 529 15.47 -6.86 15.12
CA LYS A 529 15.49 -6.26 16.45
C LYS A 529 15.66 -7.30 17.56
N MET A 530 14.98 -8.45 17.45
CA MET A 530 15.19 -9.58 18.36
C MET A 530 16.63 -10.10 18.29
N GLY A 531 17.20 -10.23 17.10
CA GLY A 531 18.60 -10.60 16.89
C GLY A 531 19.56 -9.63 17.58
N ALA A 532 19.36 -8.32 17.41
CA ALA A 532 20.14 -7.28 18.08
C ALA A 532 20.01 -7.36 19.62
N ALA A 533 18.80 -7.60 20.13
CA ALA A 533 18.55 -7.79 21.55
C ALA A 533 19.24 -9.05 22.11
N TYR A 534 19.32 -10.14 21.36
CA TYR A 534 20.08 -11.32 21.76
C TYR A 534 21.58 -11.01 21.87
N ILE A 535 22.14 -10.19 20.97
CA ILE A 535 23.54 -9.74 21.05
C ILE A 535 23.77 -8.95 22.34
N GLN A 536 22.94 -7.93 22.61
CA GLN A 536 23.07 -7.09 23.81
C GLN A 536 22.91 -7.91 25.10
N HIS A 537 22.06 -8.94 25.07
CA HIS A 537 21.88 -9.87 26.17
C HIS A 537 22.88 -11.04 26.17
N GLN A 538 23.97 -10.95 25.38
CA GLN A 538 25.08 -11.92 25.32
C GLN A 538 24.67 -13.35 24.89
N GLN A 539 23.51 -13.51 24.26
CA GLN A 539 23.03 -14.79 23.70
C GLN A 539 23.42 -14.91 22.22
N LEU A 540 24.72 -14.83 21.93
CA LEU A 540 25.26 -14.80 20.56
C LEU A 540 24.80 -15.95 19.64
N PRO A 541 24.75 -17.23 20.09
CA PRO A 541 24.29 -18.31 19.22
C PRO A 541 22.86 -18.10 18.69
N LYS A 542 21.94 -17.64 19.56
CA LYS A 542 20.55 -17.35 19.16
C LYS A 542 20.46 -16.12 18.25
N ALA A 543 21.29 -15.12 18.48
CA ALA A 543 21.37 -13.96 17.60
C ALA A 543 21.76 -14.37 16.18
N ILE A 544 22.82 -15.18 16.04
CA ILE A 544 23.30 -15.66 14.75
C ILE A 544 22.20 -16.50 14.06
N GLU A 545 21.62 -17.48 14.76
CA GLU A 545 20.53 -18.29 14.21
C GLU A 545 19.36 -17.44 13.70
N THR A 546 18.92 -16.46 14.49
CA THR A 546 17.81 -15.55 14.12
C THR A 546 18.15 -14.72 12.89
N LEU A 547 19.35 -14.14 12.83
CA LEU A 547 19.77 -13.27 11.73
C LEU A 547 20.08 -14.05 10.45
N GLU A 548 20.62 -15.26 10.55
CA GLU A 548 20.79 -16.17 9.42
C GLU A 548 19.44 -16.59 8.85
N TRP A 549 18.44 -16.83 9.71
CA TRP A 549 17.07 -17.07 9.26
C TRP A 549 16.50 -15.86 8.50
N VAL A 550 16.70 -14.63 8.99
CA VAL A 550 16.28 -13.41 8.27
C VAL A 550 16.92 -13.36 6.87
N LEU A 551 18.21 -13.65 6.75
CA LEU A 551 18.90 -13.64 5.45
C LEU A 551 18.52 -14.79 4.53
N LYS A 552 18.07 -15.91 5.09
CA LYS A 552 17.47 -17.00 4.31
C LYS A 552 16.11 -16.58 3.74
N GLU A 553 15.31 -15.87 4.52
CA GLU A 553 14.01 -15.35 4.07
C GLU A 553 14.16 -14.24 3.04
N ASN A 554 15.07 -13.29 3.29
CA ASN A 554 15.42 -12.23 2.35
C ASN A 554 16.92 -11.90 2.46
N PRO A 555 17.74 -12.20 1.42
CA PRO A 555 19.18 -11.92 1.46
C PRO A 555 19.52 -10.43 1.28
N LYS A 556 18.53 -9.55 1.03
CA LYS A 556 18.69 -8.12 0.76
C LYS A 556 18.49 -7.26 2.02
N ARG A 557 19.01 -7.73 3.15
CA ARG A 557 18.81 -7.12 4.48
C ARG A 557 20.12 -6.60 5.06
N PRO A 558 20.46 -5.30 4.85
CA PRO A 558 21.73 -4.73 5.33
C PRO A 558 21.85 -4.72 6.85
N VAL A 559 20.73 -4.54 7.57
CA VAL A 559 20.69 -4.57 9.05
C VAL A 559 21.08 -5.95 9.57
N ALA A 560 20.47 -7.02 9.05
CA ALA A 560 20.81 -8.38 9.45
C ALA A 560 22.29 -8.73 9.15
N LEU A 561 22.79 -8.34 7.97
CA LEU A 561 24.21 -8.51 7.61
C LEU A 561 25.14 -7.79 8.59
N SER A 562 24.88 -6.53 8.91
CA SER A 562 25.71 -5.78 9.85
C SER A 562 25.68 -6.36 11.27
N ASN A 563 24.52 -6.82 11.74
CA ASN A 563 24.41 -7.46 13.05
C ASN A 563 25.14 -8.82 13.09
N LEU A 564 25.12 -9.61 12.01
CA LEU A 564 25.95 -10.82 11.90
C LEU A 564 27.43 -10.49 11.88
N GLY A 565 27.82 -9.45 11.14
CA GLY A 565 29.20 -8.96 11.16
C GLY A 565 29.64 -8.59 12.57
N TYR A 566 28.79 -7.90 13.33
CA TYR A 566 29.08 -7.53 14.70
C TYR A 566 29.18 -8.74 15.63
N ALA A 567 28.30 -9.73 15.47
CA ALA A 567 28.41 -11.01 16.18
C ALA A 567 29.73 -11.74 15.88
N CYS A 568 30.18 -11.76 14.62
CA CYS A 568 31.48 -12.33 14.24
C CYS A 568 32.65 -11.57 14.89
N VAL A 569 32.58 -10.23 14.99
CA VAL A 569 33.59 -9.43 15.71
C VAL A 569 33.68 -9.85 17.18
N LEU A 570 32.55 -10.04 17.86
CA LEU A 570 32.52 -10.51 19.25
C LEU A 570 33.09 -11.93 19.41
N GLN A 571 33.13 -12.73 18.34
CA GLN A 571 33.76 -14.05 18.30
C GLN A 571 35.22 -14.00 17.80
N GLY A 572 35.78 -12.82 17.51
CA GLY A 572 37.14 -12.65 16.97
C GLY A 572 37.30 -13.02 15.49
N GLN A 573 36.20 -13.22 14.76
CA GLN A 573 36.16 -13.65 13.37
C GLN A 573 36.15 -12.43 12.41
N PHE A 574 37.22 -11.64 12.42
CA PHE A 574 37.27 -10.35 11.70
C PHE A 574 37.07 -10.47 10.18
N GLN A 575 37.65 -11.48 9.54
CA GLN A 575 37.53 -11.66 8.09
C GLN A 575 36.08 -11.98 7.67
N GLN A 576 35.37 -12.78 8.47
CA GLN A 576 33.97 -13.08 8.22
C GLN A 576 33.09 -11.85 8.48
N ALA A 577 33.39 -11.08 9.53
CA ALA A 577 32.71 -9.83 9.81
C ALA A 577 32.80 -8.84 8.65
N GLU A 578 33.98 -8.67 8.07
CA GLU A 578 34.17 -7.83 6.88
C GLU A 578 33.35 -8.28 5.69
N SER A 579 33.31 -9.59 5.41
CA SER A 579 32.48 -10.11 4.32
C SER A 579 31.01 -9.74 4.50
N PHE A 580 30.50 -9.78 5.74
CA PHE A 580 29.14 -9.35 6.02
C PHE A 580 28.96 -7.82 5.87
N TYR A 581 29.88 -7.01 6.36
CA TYR A 581 29.81 -5.55 6.18
C TYR A 581 29.92 -5.15 4.71
N ASP A 582 30.77 -5.79 3.92
CA ASP A 582 30.91 -5.55 2.48
C ASP A 582 29.62 -5.86 1.74
N ARG A 583 28.94 -6.96 2.09
CA ARG A 583 27.61 -7.29 1.56
C ARG A 583 26.55 -6.27 1.97
N ALA A 584 26.59 -5.79 3.22
CA ALA A 584 25.67 -4.76 3.68
C ALA A 584 25.87 -3.45 2.91
N ILE A 585 27.12 -3.02 2.74
CA ILE A 585 27.53 -1.81 2.00
C ILE A 585 27.22 -1.94 0.50
N ALA A 586 27.37 -3.14 -0.08
CA ALA A 586 26.98 -3.39 -1.47
C ALA A 586 25.45 -3.32 -1.69
N LEU A 587 24.65 -3.61 -0.67
CA LEU A 587 23.20 -3.38 -0.71
C LEU A 587 22.85 -1.94 -0.42
N ASP A 588 23.58 -1.32 0.51
CA ASP A 588 23.43 0.06 0.91
C ASP A 588 24.77 0.77 1.20
N PRO A 589 25.29 1.58 0.25
CA PRO A 589 26.59 2.23 0.42
C PRO A 589 26.58 3.33 1.48
N ASP A 590 25.40 3.72 1.98
CA ASP A 590 25.24 4.77 2.98
C ASP A 590 24.75 4.21 4.33
N TYR A 591 24.79 2.89 4.51
CA TYR A 591 24.40 2.28 5.77
C TYR A 591 25.45 2.55 6.86
N GLU A 592 25.23 3.64 7.62
CA GLU A 592 26.17 4.19 8.61
C GLU A 592 26.72 3.13 9.57
N GLN A 593 25.87 2.25 10.10
CA GLN A 593 26.30 1.26 11.10
C GLN A 593 27.28 0.23 10.51
N ALA A 594 27.09 -0.21 9.27
CA ALA A 594 28.02 -1.14 8.63
C ALA A 594 29.36 -0.47 8.31
N LEU A 595 29.34 0.81 7.88
CA LEU A 595 30.54 1.60 7.65
C LEU A 595 31.34 1.78 8.94
N LEU A 596 30.69 2.18 10.04
CA LEU A 596 31.29 2.34 11.36
C LEU A 596 31.90 1.02 11.87
N ASN A 597 31.14 -0.07 11.80
CA ASN A 597 31.59 -1.36 12.28
C ASN A 597 32.77 -1.89 11.45
N LYS A 598 32.75 -1.70 10.13
CA LYS A 598 33.88 -2.07 9.25
C LYS A 598 35.12 -1.21 9.54
N ALA A 599 34.95 0.09 9.77
CA ALA A 599 36.05 0.98 10.13
C ALA A 599 36.71 0.53 11.43
N ALA A 600 35.92 0.18 12.45
CA ALA A 600 36.43 -0.36 13.71
C ALA A 600 37.24 -1.64 13.51
N VAL A 601 36.81 -2.56 12.65
CA VAL A 601 37.57 -3.78 12.32
C VAL A 601 38.89 -3.43 11.61
N ARG A 602 38.89 -2.50 10.65
CA ARG A 602 40.11 -2.05 9.96
C ARG A 602 41.13 -1.45 10.93
N LEU A 603 40.68 -0.68 11.93
CA LEU A 603 41.57 -0.16 12.98
C LEU A 603 42.19 -1.25 13.84
N LEU A 604 41.43 -2.28 14.20
CA LEU A 604 41.96 -3.44 14.91
C LEU A 604 43.02 -4.19 14.09
N GLN A 605 42.89 -4.17 12.76
CA GLN A 605 43.87 -4.72 11.82
C GLN A 605 45.02 -3.78 11.48
N LYS A 606 45.04 -2.56 12.03
CA LYS A 606 46.02 -1.49 11.76
C LYS A 606 45.99 -0.94 10.33
N ASP A 607 44.86 -1.09 9.62
CA ASP A 607 44.61 -0.44 8.33
C ASP A 607 43.89 0.91 8.56
N THR A 608 44.66 1.88 9.03
CA THR A 608 44.17 3.22 9.40
C THR A 608 43.65 3.99 8.18
N GLU A 609 44.26 3.80 7.01
CA GLU A 609 43.89 4.51 5.78
C GLU A 609 42.49 4.14 5.30
N GLU A 610 42.16 2.85 5.26
CA GLU A 610 40.83 2.41 4.86
C GLU A 610 39.77 2.77 5.92
N ALA A 611 40.11 2.64 7.21
CA ALA A 611 39.24 3.09 8.28
C ALA A 611 38.89 4.59 8.15
N LYS A 612 39.88 5.43 7.84
CA LYS A 612 39.70 6.87 7.64
C LYS A 612 38.68 7.15 6.53
N LYS A 613 38.80 6.52 5.37
CA LYS A 613 37.84 6.68 4.26
C LYS A 613 36.41 6.30 4.64
N LEU A 614 36.25 5.21 5.38
CA LEU A 614 34.93 4.76 5.86
C LEU A 614 34.32 5.78 6.83
N ILE A 615 35.12 6.33 7.75
CA ILE A 615 34.66 7.37 8.69
C ILE A 615 34.36 8.68 7.96
N GLU A 616 35.17 9.09 6.97
CA GLU A 616 34.86 10.25 6.11
C GLU A 616 33.50 10.06 5.42
N ARG A 617 33.20 8.85 4.94
CA ARG A 617 31.89 8.54 4.34
C ARG A 617 30.76 8.71 5.36
N VAL A 618 30.91 8.19 6.57
CA VAL A 618 29.89 8.34 7.63
C VAL A 618 29.68 9.81 7.96
N LEU A 619 30.74 10.60 8.11
CA LEU A 619 30.65 12.04 8.41
C LEU A 619 30.10 12.86 7.24
N LYS A 620 30.25 12.40 5.99
CA LYS A 620 29.59 12.99 4.83
C LYS A 620 28.08 12.74 4.82
N ILE A 621 27.64 11.56 5.28
CA ILE A 621 26.23 11.19 5.40
C ILE A 621 25.60 11.91 6.58
N ASN A 622 26.25 11.84 7.74
CA ASN A 622 25.81 12.39 9.01
C ASN A 622 26.98 13.10 9.72
N PRO A 623 27.14 14.42 9.51
CA PRO A 623 28.23 15.20 10.11
C PRO A 623 28.23 15.21 11.64
N GLU A 624 27.08 14.94 12.26
CA GLU A 624 26.89 14.96 13.72
C GLU A 624 27.01 13.57 14.36
N ASN A 625 27.37 12.53 13.58
CA ASN A 625 27.52 11.18 14.09
C ASN A 625 28.63 11.11 15.15
N ARG A 626 28.22 11.01 16.42
CA ARG A 626 29.14 11.06 17.58
C ARG A 626 30.17 9.93 17.57
N GLN A 627 29.79 8.73 17.13
CA GLN A 627 30.72 7.59 17.07
C GLN A 627 31.78 7.83 15.98
N ALA A 628 31.36 8.30 14.81
CA ALA A 628 32.27 8.66 13.73
C ALA A 628 33.25 9.76 14.15
N LEU A 629 32.76 10.84 14.78
CA LEU A 629 33.60 11.93 15.28
C LEU A 629 34.60 11.47 16.36
N ALA A 630 34.17 10.57 17.24
CA ALA A 630 35.05 10.01 18.27
C ALA A 630 36.17 9.16 17.67
N ILE A 631 35.85 8.33 16.65
CA ILE A 631 36.86 7.56 15.92
C ILE A 631 37.78 8.52 15.14
N TRP A 632 37.22 9.50 14.44
CA TRP A 632 37.97 10.49 13.65
C TRP A 632 39.03 11.23 14.47
N GLY A 633 38.70 11.64 15.71
CA GLY A 633 39.66 12.30 16.59
C GLY A 633 40.82 11.41 17.08
N GLN A 634 40.75 10.09 16.83
CA GLN A 634 41.78 9.10 17.18
C GLN A 634 42.66 8.71 15.97
N LEU A 635 42.25 9.08 14.75
CA LEU A 635 42.99 8.87 13.49
C LEU A 635 43.88 10.07 13.18
#